data_AF-A0A1Y1UX47-F1
#
_entry.id   AF-A0A1Y1UX47-F1
#
_cell.length_a   1.000
_cell.length_b   1.000
_cell.length_c   1.000
_cell.angle_alpha   90.00
_cell.angle_beta   90.00
_cell.angle_gamma   90.00
#
_symmetry.space_group_name_H-M   'P 1'
#
loop_
_entity.id
_entity.type
_entity.pdbx_description
1 polymer ?
#
loop_
_entity_poly.entity_id
_entity_poly.type
_entity_poly.pdbx_seq_one_letter_code
_entity_poly.pdbx_strand_id
1 'polypeptide(L)'
;MKYISKNEEYILINDTDDKTPFLEKKNKNKENVKFIDEENGFVFSKGKPRIDKYGIDLNAYILQGIYSIGFDEDPYKKIEDWSLYTPPCPNMKPVIHSDYVMNPDCESSSLQFYNYNNYKMPVSLRLNSISNQIEKFKEWKKNNNTNPYYGDQNYKQLLSDEYHPYDYGYKEDNTNNDVDDVEYYNKLVKSRMDEVPDPRRRRLFSFILFNTEFDLLDLYLSEYYNIVDYFVIYEANSTFSGHPKPLYFTRTLLETDRYDKYKDKLIPLPCEIIVNEDNGRGTGFPKEHLARRAVIEKGLMSVQARHGDIFMHGDLDEMAKPHILTRLKKCGGWEHLQAGIGGGPKSFKYENAETYLNNDNMNIEMTQKGEYNIDYTNEITLGFLSWFYDENSRKGTVCHPNIVIFDARRSLGQLNDYDNYHSHNITKEKRSNNDPLLDPNFNPYQGYTYSVHHTDKKIGKGFLAETIRFDTSKIRDMEKNDRPMLWNGGWHMSSFLPTIDQFYNKIKSYSHYDTFSGNEEKDKKKIISRIKQHLYIFGKSKKYYDNKPLLPTSYINGYDYNFNYTFWKDNSRNYTKNKKFVKYVRDLEKEIPAHVWKNPICYSYMLDRDYGFEKKLWWQEVPKESWNTINIETLSPSILKKITPKIISKEFQTEMFDTMSKENNL
;
A
#
# COMPACT_ATOMS: atom_id res chain seq x y z
N MET A 1 27.53 -12.62 10.94
CA MET A 1 28.11 -11.26 10.89
C MET A 1 26.97 -10.25 10.84
N LYS A 2 26.67 -9.60 11.97
CA LYS A 2 25.70 -8.50 12.03
C LYS A 2 26.46 -7.25 12.45
N TYR A 3 26.33 -6.18 11.68
CA TYR A 3 26.98 -4.90 11.94
C TYR A 3 25.91 -3.90 12.34
N ILE A 4 25.95 -3.40 13.57
CA ILE A 4 25.12 -2.28 14.01
C ILE A 4 26.05 -1.24 14.62
N SER A 5 26.13 -0.06 13.99
CA SER A 5 27.02 1.01 14.44
C SER A 5 26.36 1.81 15.57
N LYS A 6 27.08 1.96 16.68
CA LYS A 6 26.85 3.03 17.66
C LYS A 6 28.20 3.75 17.77
N ASN A 7 28.31 4.93 17.14
CA ASN A 7 29.49 5.82 17.15
C ASN A 7 30.79 5.23 16.59
N GLU A 8 31.07 5.41 15.29
CA GLU A 8 32.38 5.28 14.59
C GLU A 8 33.34 4.09 14.91
N GLU A 9 32.96 3.15 15.77
CA GLU A 9 33.68 1.92 16.05
C GLU A 9 32.79 0.73 15.70
N TYR A 10 33.27 -0.08 14.77
CA TYR A 10 32.61 -1.28 14.29
C TYR A 10 32.75 -2.39 15.34
N ILE A 11 31.67 -2.73 16.05
CA ILE A 11 31.67 -3.90 16.95
C ILE A 11 31.28 -5.14 16.13
N LEU A 12 32.24 -6.06 15.99
CA LEU A 12 32.03 -7.41 15.45
C LEU A 12 31.39 -8.28 16.54
N ILE A 13 30.15 -8.74 16.32
CA ILE A 13 29.55 -9.78 17.16
C ILE A 13 29.88 -11.14 16.52
N ASN A 14 30.80 -11.89 17.15
CA ASN A 14 31.09 -13.29 16.83
C ASN A 14 30.08 -14.21 17.53
N ASP A 15 29.54 -15.15 16.77
CA ASP A 15 28.42 -16.03 17.15
C ASP A 15 28.87 -17.31 17.88
N THR A 16 29.88 -17.23 18.77
CA THR A 16 30.53 -18.45 19.30
C THR A 16 30.78 -18.56 20.80
N ASP A 17 30.44 -17.58 21.64
CA ASP A 17 30.66 -17.73 23.09
C ASP A 17 29.36 -17.81 23.90
N ASP A 18 28.98 -19.07 24.12
CA ASP A 18 28.01 -19.54 25.09
C ASP A 18 28.55 -19.25 26.52
N LYS A 19 28.38 -18.02 27.03
CA LYS A 19 28.37 -17.64 28.47
C LYS A 19 28.35 -16.11 28.67
N THR A 20 27.16 -15.56 28.90
CA THR A 20 26.98 -14.30 29.66
C THR A 20 25.66 -14.35 30.44
N PRO A 21 25.56 -13.73 31.62
CA PRO A 21 24.48 -13.98 32.56
C PRO A 21 23.21 -13.23 32.13
N PHE A 22 22.30 -13.93 31.45
CA PHE A 22 21.04 -13.38 30.97
C PHE A 22 19.97 -13.30 32.06
N LEU A 23 19.33 -12.14 32.22
CA LEU A 23 18.12 -11.99 33.01
C LEU A 23 16.89 -12.30 32.14
N GLU A 24 16.43 -13.55 32.18
CA GLU A 24 15.20 -14.00 31.51
C GLU A 24 13.97 -13.44 32.25
N LYS A 25 13.43 -12.30 31.80
CA LYS A 25 12.14 -11.81 32.31
C LYS A 25 11.00 -12.58 31.62
N LYS A 26 10.68 -13.77 32.14
CA LYS A 26 9.46 -14.50 31.76
C LYS A 26 8.24 -13.64 32.06
N ASN A 27 7.67 -13.04 31.02
CA ASN A 27 6.31 -12.50 31.09
C ASN A 27 5.38 -13.70 31.26
N LYS A 28 5.01 -14.00 32.51
CA LYS A 28 3.96 -14.96 32.84
C LYS A 28 2.69 -14.50 32.10
N ASN A 29 2.34 -15.23 31.04
CA ASN A 29 1.15 -15.13 30.17
C ASN A 29 1.30 -14.52 28.76
N LYS A 30 2.49 -14.19 28.24
CA LYS A 30 2.64 -13.94 26.78
C LYS A 30 3.87 -14.60 26.20
N GLU A 31 3.63 -15.29 25.09
CA GLU A 31 4.45 -16.35 24.51
C GLU A 31 5.55 -15.87 23.54
N ASN A 32 5.78 -14.56 23.38
CA ASN A 32 6.83 -13.97 22.54
C ASN A 32 8.14 -13.77 23.33
N VAL A 33 9.29 -13.89 22.67
CA VAL A 33 10.60 -13.75 23.34
C VAL A 33 11.14 -12.33 23.11
N LYS A 34 11.26 -11.58 24.20
CA LYS A 34 11.98 -10.31 24.25
C LYS A 34 13.24 -10.52 25.09
N PHE A 35 14.39 -10.29 24.49
CA PHE A 35 15.68 -10.32 25.17
C PHE A 35 16.29 -8.91 25.18
N ILE A 36 16.87 -8.50 26.31
CA ILE A 36 17.53 -7.22 26.47
C ILE A 36 19.03 -7.47 26.59
N ASP A 37 19.78 -6.96 25.62
CA ASP A 37 21.23 -6.87 25.67
C ASP A 37 21.59 -5.60 26.45
N GLU A 38 21.84 -5.75 27.75
CA GLU A 38 22.17 -4.66 28.66
C GLU A 38 23.49 -3.98 28.32
N GLU A 39 24.46 -4.76 27.81
CA GLU A 39 25.81 -4.30 27.53
C GLU A 39 25.83 -3.31 26.36
N ASN A 40 25.02 -3.60 25.32
CA ASN A 40 24.96 -2.77 24.12
C ASN A 40 23.70 -1.87 24.03
N GLY A 41 22.75 -2.05 24.95
CA GLY A 41 21.48 -1.31 24.99
C GLY A 41 20.53 -1.68 23.85
N PHE A 42 20.56 -2.93 23.40
CA PHE A 42 19.70 -3.43 22.33
C PHE A 42 18.56 -4.32 22.85
N VAL A 43 17.49 -4.37 22.08
CA VAL A 43 16.32 -5.23 22.30
C VAL A 43 16.23 -6.21 21.14
N PHE A 44 16.27 -7.50 21.46
CA PHE A 44 16.01 -8.58 20.52
C PHE A 44 14.53 -8.93 20.55
N SER A 45 13.87 -8.82 19.40
CA SER A 45 12.45 -9.10 19.23
C SER A 45 12.27 -10.33 18.36
N LYS A 46 11.63 -11.37 18.90
CA LYS A 46 11.35 -12.63 18.19
C LYS A 46 9.89 -13.03 18.36
N GLY A 47 9.22 -13.29 17.23
CA GLY A 47 7.86 -13.79 17.20
C GLY A 47 7.78 -15.31 17.24
N LYS A 48 6.54 -15.82 17.27
CA LYS A 48 6.20 -17.23 17.06
C LYS A 48 5.44 -17.40 15.75
N PRO A 49 5.40 -18.62 15.19
CA PRO A 49 4.53 -18.92 14.05
C PRO A 49 3.10 -18.48 14.33
N ARG A 50 2.50 -17.77 13.37
CA ARG A 50 1.11 -17.32 13.43
C ARG A 50 0.46 -17.70 12.10
N ILE A 51 0.02 -18.95 12.06
CA ILE A 51 -0.60 -19.54 10.87
C ILE A 51 -2.03 -19.02 10.76
N ASP A 52 -2.36 -18.43 9.63
CA ASP A 52 -3.72 -18.01 9.34
C ASP A 52 -4.61 -19.19 8.90
N LYS A 53 -5.88 -18.91 8.60
CA LYS A 53 -6.84 -19.92 8.16
C LYS A 53 -6.53 -20.55 6.80
N TYR A 54 -5.68 -19.94 5.98
CA TYR A 54 -5.29 -20.46 4.66
C TYR A 54 -3.96 -21.24 4.73
N GLY A 55 -3.21 -21.15 5.83
CA GLY A 55 -1.95 -21.85 6.04
C GLY A 55 -0.71 -20.98 5.84
N ILE A 56 -0.85 -19.65 5.74
CA ILE A 56 0.27 -18.71 5.66
C ILE A 56 0.76 -18.38 7.07
N ASP A 57 2.08 -18.48 7.30
CA ASP A 57 2.68 -17.96 8.53
C ASP A 57 2.89 -16.45 8.44
N LEU A 58 2.00 -15.70 9.09
CA LEU A 58 2.04 -14.24 9.11
C LEU A 58 3.27 -13.68 9.84
N ASN A 59 4.02 -14.50 10.58
CA ASN A 59 5.20 -14.10 11.33
C ASN A 59 6.51 -14.63 10.73
N ALA A 60 6.49 -15.14 9.49
CA ALA A 60 7.64 -15.79 8.85
C ALA A 60 8.96 -14.99 8.97
N TYR A 61 8.92 -13.65 8.86
CA TYR A 61 10.12 -12.80 8.92
C TYR A 61 10.56 -12.38 10.31
N ILE A 62 9.84 -12.78 11.36
CA ILE A 62 10.22 -12.47 12.75
C ILE A 62 10.54 -13.72 13.57
N LEU A 63 10.53 -14.90 12.95
CA LEU A 63 10.86 -16.16 13.60
C LEU A 63 12.34 -16.29 13.96
N GLN A 64 13.24 -15.67 13.18
CA GLN A 64 14.68 -15.65 13.48
C GLN A 64 15.05 -14.55 14.48
N GLY A 65 14.14 -13.59 14.68
CA GLY A 65 14.33 -12.43 15.53
C GLY A 65 15.29 -11.39 14.96
N ILE A 66 15.20 -10.18 15.50
CA ILE A 66 15.95 -9.01 15.03
C ILE A 66 16.27 -8.07 16.21
N TYR A 67 17.46 -7.46 16.15
CA TYR A 67 17.89 -6.47 17.14
C TYR A 67 17.51 -5.05 16.72
N SER A 68 17.10 -4.25 17.69
CA SER A 68 16.85 -2.81 17.54
C SER A 68 17.16 -2.07 18.85
N ILE A 69 17.27 -0.75 18.84
CA ILE A 69 17.41 0.02 20.08
C ILE A 69 16.09 0.10 20.87
N GLY A 70 16.19 0.48 22.15
CA GLY A 70 15.04 0.76 23.03
C GLY A 70 14.30 2.05 22.71
N PHE A 71 13.08 2.21 23.25
CA PHE A 71 12.29 3.44 23.05
C PHE A 71 12.91 4.58 23.86
N ASP A 72 13.11 5.75 23.23
CA ASP A 72 13.92 6.85 23.78
C ASP A 72 15.28 6.36 24.34
N GLU A 73 15.93 5.44 23.62
CA GLU A 73 17.22 4.82 23.98
C GLU A 73 17.21 3.97 25.26
N ASP A 74 16.04 3.74 25.87
CA ASP A 74 15.88 2.86 27.03
C ASP A 74 15.33 1.48 26.58
N PRO A 75 16.13 0.39 26.69
CA PRO A 75 15.71 -0.95 26.27
C PRO A 75 14.58 -1.54 27.13
N TYR A 76 14.36 -1.01 28.34
CA TYR A 76 13.31 -1.44 29.25
C TYR A 76 11.99 -0.68 29.05
N LYS A 77 12.04 0.47 28.39
CA LYS A 77 10.86 1.31 28.16
C LYS A 77 9.81 0.56 27.35
N LYS A 78 8.55 0.69 27.79
CA LYS A 78 7.38 0.16 27.10
C LYS A 78 6.93 1.11 26.00
N ILE A 79 6.27 0.58 24.97
CA ILE A 79 5.76 1.38 23.85
C ILE A 79 4.78 2.46 24.33
N GLU A 80 3.93 2.15 25.31
CA GLU A 80 2.91 3.09 25.81
C GLU A 80 3.53 4.26 26.59
N ASP A 81 4.78 4.12 27.05
CA ASP A 81 5.54 5.14 27.78
C ASP A 81 6.54 5.89 26.88
N TRP A 82 6.58 5.56 25.59
CA TRP A 82 7.40 6.25 24.61
C TRP A 82 6.92 7.69 24.40
N SER A 83 7.87 8.64 24.31
CA SER A 83 7.60 10.07 24.20
C SER A 83 6.69 10.49 23.04
N LEU A 84 6.69 9.73 21.94
CA LEU A 84 5.87 10.01 20.76
C LEU A 84 4.66 9.06 20.62
N TYR A 85 4.37 8.23 21.61
CA TYR A 85 3.24 7.30 21.53
C TYR A 85 1.91 8.02 21.36
N THR A 86 1.13 7.61 20.37
CA THR A 86 -0.25 8.05 20.17
C THR A 86 -1.20 6.88 20.49
N PRO A 87 -2.16 7.05 21.41
CA PRO A 87 -3.12 5.99 21.71
C PRO A 87 -4.07 5.77 20.53
N PRO A 88 -4.51 4.52 20.28
CA PRO A 88 -5.55 4.25 19.30
C PRO A 88 -6.85 4.97 19.71
N CYS A 89 -7.69 5.28 18.72
CA CYS A 89 -9.03 5.79 19.01
C CYS A 89 -9.80 4.77 19.88
N PRO A 90 -10.53 5.19 20.93
CA PRO A 90 -11.28 4.26 21.77
C PRO A 90 -12.26 3.42 20.95
N ASN A 91 -12.39 2.13 21.29
CA ASN A 91 -13.25 1.18 20.58
C ASN A 91 -12.98 1.05 19.07
N MET A 92 -11.76 1.37 18.61
CA MET A 92 -11.36 1.25 17.22
C MET A 92 -11.73 -0.13 16.63
N LYS A 93 -12.43 -0.12 15.50
CA LYS A 93 -12.88 -1.30 14.74
C LYS A 93 -12.61 -1.07 13.24
N PRO A 94 -12.54 -2.13 12.43
CA PRO A 94 -12.57 -2.00 10.97
C PRO A 94 -13.75 -1.15 10.49
N VAL A 95 -13.54 -0.31 9.48
CA VAL A 95 -14.64 0.42 8.84
C VAL A 95 -15.51 -0.57 8.06
N ILE A 96 -16.80 -0.57 8.37
CA ILE A 96 -17.83 -1.18 7.52
C ILE A 96 -18.21 -0.15 6.45
N HIS A 97 -17.79 -0.40 5.22
CA HIS A 97 -18.19 0.37 4.03
C HIS A 97 -19.59 -0.07 3.58
N SER A 98 -20.26 0.77 2.81
CA SER A 98 -21.58 0.45 2.25
C SER A 98 -21.54 -0.77 1.34
N ASP A 99 -22.67 -1.48 1.24
CA ASP A 99 -22.77 -2.70 0.44
C ASP A 99 -22.41 -2.46 -1.03
N TYR A 100 -22.89 -1.36 -1.62
CA TYR A 100 -22.59 -1.01 -3.02
C TYR A 100 -21.11 -0.64 -3.28
N VAL A 101 -20.34 -0.30 -2.23
CA VAL A 101 -18.87 -0.17 -2.31
C VAL A 101 -18.22 -1.55 -2.25
N MET A 102 -18.67 -2.39 -1.32
CA MET A 102 -18.09 -3.71 -1.09
C MET A 102 -18.44 -4.72 -2.18
N ASN A 103 -19.62 -4.62 -2.79
CA ASN A 103 -20.19 -5.52 -3.77
C ASN A 103 -20.64 -4.72 -5.01
N PRO A 104 -19.69 -4.22 -5.82
CA PRO A 104 -20.00 -3.38 -6.97
C PRO A 104 -20.72 -4.19 -8.06
N ASP A 105 -21.77 -3.61 -8.63
CA ASP A 105 -22.33 -4.08 -9.90
C ASP A 105 -21.38 -3.71 -11.04
N CYS A 106 -20.53 -4.66 -11.44
CA CYS A 106 -19.49 -4.43 -12.42
C CYS A 106 -20.04 -3.99 -13.78
N GLU A 107 -21.19 -4.51 -14.23
CA GLU A 107 -21.71 -4.26 -15.59
C GLU A 107 -22.27 -2.84 -15.78
N SER A 108 -22.78 -2.25 -14.71
CA SER A 108 -23.30 -0.88 -14.71
C SER A 108 -22.30 0.16 -14.22
N SER A 109 -21.22 -0.25 -13.56
CA SER A 109 -20.27 0.66 -12.92
C SER A 109 -19.12 1.14 -13.83
N SER A 110 -18.43 2.20 -13.39
CA SER A 110 -17.26 2.75 -14.07
C SER A 110 -16.11 3.14 -13.16
N LEU A 111 -14.91 3.19 -13.72
CA LEU A 111 -13.74 3.86 -13.15
C LEU A 111 -13.51 5.20 -13.82
N GLN A 112 -13.16 6.20 -13.01
CA GLN A 112 -12.99 7.57 -13.45
C GLN A 112 -11.50 7.86 -13.62
N PHE A 113 -11.13 8.39 -14.78
CA PHE A 113 -9.76 8.67 -15.17
C PHE A 113 -9.55 10.14 -15.49
N TYR A 114 -8.32 10.60 -15.30
CA TYR A 114 -7.94 11.98 -15.57
C TYR A 114 -8.13 12.33 -17.05
N ASN A 115 -8.66 13.52 -17.31
CA ASN A 115 -8.93 14.00 -18.66
C ASN A 115 -7.98 15.13 -19.03
N TYR A 116 -7.05 14.85 -19.93
CA TYR A 116 -6.04 15.82 -20.39
C TYR A 116 -6.63 17.00 -21.18
N ASN A 117 -7.82 16.84 -21.79
CA ASN A 117 -8.48 17.94 -22.52
C ASN A 117 -9.37 18.81 -21.62
N ASN A 118 -9.93 18.24 -20.56
CA ASN A 118 -10.83 18.93 -19.64
C ASN A 118 -10.62 18.46 -18.20
N TYR A 119 -9.70 19.11 -17.50
CA TYR A 119 -9.28 18.74 -16.14
C TYR A 119 -10.40 18.75 -15.08
N LYS A 120 -11.56 19.34 -15.39
CA LYS A 120 -12.70 19.43 -14.46
C LYS A 120 -13.62 18.20 -14.52
N MET A 121 -13.42 17.33 -15.50
CA MET A 121 -14.36 16.28 -15.85
C MET A 121 -13.62 14.99 -16.21
N PRO A 122 -13.74 13.93 -15.40
CA PRO A 122 -13.05 12.69 -15.69
C PRO A 122 -13.59 12.00 -16.94
N VAL A 123 -12.75 11.18 -17.57
CA VAL A 123 -13.18 10.17 -18.56
C VAL A 123 -13.64 8.94 -17.79
N SER A 124 -14.71 8.29 -18.24
CA SER A 124 -15.24 7.09 -17.57
C SER A 124 -14.91 5.85 -18.40
N LEU A 125 -14.29 4.86 -17.76
CA LEU A 125 -14.11 3.52 -18.31
C LEU A 125 -15.20 2.61 -17.75
N ARG A 126 -15.96 1.97 -18.63
CA ARG A 126 -16.97 0.99 -18.22
C ARG A 126 -16.30 -0.28 -17.72
N LEU A 127 -16.74 -0.77 -16.57
CA LEU A 127 -16.30 -2.07 -16.05
C LEU A 127 -17.19 -3.20 -16.55
N ASN A 128 -16.72 -4.43 -16.39
CA ASN A 128 -17.47 -5.65 -16.71
C ASN A 128 -17.20 -6.69 -15.62
N SER A 129 -18.08 -7.69 -15.48
CA SER A 129 -17.74 -8.85 -14.68
C SER A 129 -16.58 -9.64 -15.30
N ILE A 130 -15.73 -10.23 -14.48
CA ILE A 130 -14.59 -11.03 -14.95
C ILE A 130 -15.07 -12.23 -15.78
N SER A 131 -16.19 -12.87 -15.41
CA SER A 131 -16.81 -13.94 -16.19
C SER A 131 -17.17 -13.49 -17.62
N ASN A 132 -17.77 -12.32 -17.77
CA ASN A 132 -18.11 -11.76 -19.08
C ASN A 132 -16.84 -11.45 -19.89
N GLN A 133 -15.78 -10.94 -19.25
CA GLN A 133 -14.49 -10.71 -19.90
C GLN A 133 -13.86 -12.00 -20.43
N ILE A 134 -13.92 -13.09 -19.67
CA ILE A 134 -13.44 -14.41 -20.10
C ILE A 134 -14.20 -14.90 -21.34
N GLU A 135 -15.54 -14.79 -21.36
CA GLU A 135 -16.33 -15.20 -22.52
C GLU A 135 -16.05 -14.34 -23.76
N LYS A 136 -16.01 -13.02 -23.60
CA LYS A 136 -15.64 -12.11 -24.70
C LYS A 136 -14.25 -12.42 -25.25
N PHE A 137 -13.29 -12.79 -24.39
CA PHE A 137 -11.96 -13.16 -24.83
C PHE A 137 -11.98 -14.47 -25.63
N LYS A 138 -12.75 -15.47 -25.20
CA LYS A 138 -12.95 -16.73 -25.95
C LYS A 138 -13.57 -16.47 -27.33
N GLU A 139 -14.54 -15.57 -27.44
CA GLU A 139 -15.15 -15.17 -28.71
C GLU A 139 -14.16 -14.41 -29.60
N TRP A 140 -13.45 -13.43 -29.02
CA TRP A 140 -12.45 -12.64 -29.72
C TRP A 140 -11.35 -13.52 -30.32
N LYS A 141 -10.87 -14.51 -29.55
CA LYS A 141 -9.82 -15.46 -29.97
C LYS A 141 -10.24 -16.34 -31.15
N LYS A 142 -11.53 -16.60 -31.34
CA LYS A 142 -12.04 -17.37 -32.50
C LYS A 142 -12.06 -16.54 -33.79
N ASN A 143 -12.19 -15.22 -33.67
CA ASN A 143 -12.53 -14.34 -34.78
C ASN A 143 -11.37 -13.45 -35.24
N ASN A 144 -10.36 -13.23 -34.40
CA ASN A 144 -9.25 -12.32 -34.69
C ASN A 144 -7.91 -13.04 -34.79
N ASN A 145 -7.12 -12.62 -35.78
CA ASN A 145 -5.79 -13.18 -36.06
C ASN A 145 -4.65 -12.24 -35.62
N THR A 146 -4.95 -11.08 -35.02
CA THR A 146 -3.97 -10.04 -34.66
C THR A 146 -4.19 -9.53 -33.24
N ASN A 147 -3.15 -9.54 -32.41
CA ASN A 147 -3.21 -9.01 -31.05
C ASN A 147 -3.08 -7.48 -31.03
N PRO A 148 -3.86 -6.76 -30.22
CA PRO A 148 -3.61 -5.35 -29.95
C PRO A 148 -2.29 -5.16 -29.20
N TYR A 149 -1.52 -4.18 -29.66
CA TYR A 149 -0.41 -3.62 -28.91
C TYR A 149 -0.89 -2.37 -28.16
N TYR A 150 -1.03 -2.47 -26.84
CA TYR A 150 -1.53 -1.37 -26.01
C TYR A 150 -0.46 -0.33 -25.68
N GLY A 151 0.83 -0.70 -25.74
CA GLY A 151 1.96 0.20 -25.44
C GLY A 151 1.94 1.50 -26.24
N ASP A 152 1.58 1.42 -27.52
CA ASP A 152 1.49 2.57 -28.44
C ASP A 152 0.15 3.31 -28.40
N GLN A 153 -0.83 2.82 -27.64
CA GLN A 153 -2.14 3.45 -27.55
C GLN A 153 -2.15 4.58 -26.53
N ASN A 154 -2.79 5.69 -26.88
CA ASN A 154 -3.00 6.80 -25.95
C ASN A 154 -4.19 6.55 -25.02
N TYR A 155 -4.33 7.37 -23.97
CA TYR A 155 -5.41 7.21 -22.98
C TYR A 155 -6.83 7.21 -23.58
N LYS A 156 -7.09 7.91 -24.69
CA LYS A 156 -8.45 7.90 -25.29
C LYS A 156 -8.77 6.56 -25.93
N GLN A 157 -7.79 5.95 -26.58
CA GLN A 157 -7.92 4.62 -27.15
C GLN A 157 -8.05 3.59 -26.02
N LEU A 158 -7.18 3.67 -25.00
CA LEU A 158 -7.20 2.77 -23.85
C LEU A 158 -8.46 2.90 -22.98
N LEU A 159 -9.13 4.05 -22.99
CA LEU A 159 -10.37 4.30 -22.22
C LEU A 159 -11.62 4.34 -23.11
N SER A 160 -11.52 3.80 -24.32
CA SER A 160 -12.63 3.76 -25.26
C SER A 160 -13.70 2.74 -24.83
N ASP A 161 -14.87 2.80 -25.48
CA ASP A 161 -15.92 1.79 -25.30
C ASP A 161 -15.67 0.53 -26.14
N GLU A 162 -14.59 0.50 -26.94
CA GLU A 162 -14.22 -0.67 -27.70
C GLU A 162 -13.83 -1.82 -26.76
N TYR A 163 -14.05 -3.05 -27.21
CA TYR A 163 -13.63 -4.20 -26.43
C TYR A 163 -12.10 -4.33 -26.47
N HIS A 164 -11.48 -4.23 -25.30
CA HIS A 164 -10.06 -4.46 -25.10
C HIS A 164 -9.83 -5.91 -24.64
N PRO A 165 -9.46 -6.84 -25.53
CA PRO A 165 -9.23 -8.25 -25.17
C PRO A 165 -8.10 -8.41 -24.14
N TYR A 166 -8.35 -9.26 -23.14
CA TYR A 166 -7.38 -9.60 -22.11
C TYR A 166 -7.42 -11.10 -21.82
N ASP A 167 -6.25 -11.74 -21.83
CA ASP A 167 -6.10 -13.16 -21.52
C ASP A 167 -5.75 -13.32 -20.03
N TYR A 168 -6.69 -13.85 -19.25
CA TYR A 168 -6.46 -14.14 -17.84
C TYR A 168 -5.53 -15.34 -17.62
N GLY A 169 -5.22 -16.14 -18.65
CA GLY A 169 -4.43 -17.38 -18.53
C GLY A 169 -5.15 -18.51 -17.78
N TYR A 170 -6.38 -18.26 -17.31
CA TYR A 170 -7.19 -19.18 -16.54
C TYR A 170 -7.81 -20.26 -17.44
N LYS A 171 -7.73 -21.51 -17.00
CA LYS A 171 -8.41 -22.65 -17.64
C LYS A 171 -9.59 -23.04 -16.76
N GLU A 172 -10.80 -22.95 -17.30
CA GLU A 172 -11.98 -23.47 -16.64
C GLU A 172 -11.92 -25.00 -16.59
N ASP A 173 -11.53 -25.54 -15.45
CA ASP A 173 -11.70 -26.95 -15.15
C ASP A 173 -13.14 -27.17 -14.63
N ASN A 174 -13.71 -28.36 -14.89
CA ASN A 174 -15.07 -28.76 -14.47
C ASN A 174 -15.22 -28.92 -12.92
N THR A 175 -14.47 -28.19 -12.12
CA THR A 175 -14.55 -28.23 -10.66
C THR A 175 -15.75 -27.42 -10.19
N ASN A 176 -16.55 -28.02 -9.30
CA ASN A 176 -17.74 -27.39 -8.69
C ASN A 176 -17.45 -25.97 -8.20
N ASN A 177 -18.26 -25.01 -8.64
CA ASN A 177 -18.18 -23.60 -8.22
C ASN A 177 -18.52 -23.38 -6.72
N ASP A 178 -18.94 -24.42 -6.01
CA ASP A 178 -19.44 -24.38 -4.62
C ASP A 178 -18.36 -24.61 -3.54
N VAL A 179 -17.07 -24.50 -3.89
CA VAL A 179 -15.99 -24.62 -2.89
C VAL A 179 -15.95 -23.37 -2.00
N ASP A 180 -15.93 -23.58 -0.68
CA ASP A 180 -15.78 -22.52 0.32
C ASP A 180 -14.49 -21.72 0.13
N ASP A 181 -14.50 -20.42 0.43
CA ASP A 181 -13.34 -19.54 0.26
C ASP A 181 -12.11 -20.02 1.05
N VAL A 182 -12.29 -20.58 2.25
CA VAL A 182 -11.17 -21.07 3.07
C VAL A 182 -10.53 -22.27 2.42
N GLU A 183 -11.33 -23.23 1.95
CA GLU A 183 -10.82 -24.40 1.25
C GLU A 183 -10.11 -24.00 -0.06
N TYR A 184 -10.71 -23.09 -0.83
CA TYR A 184 -10.13 -22.58 -2.08
C TYR A 184 -8.77 -21.93 -1.84
N TYR A 185 -8.68 -20.97 -0.92
CA TYR A 185 -7.43 -20.26 -0.67
C TYR A 185 -6.37 -21.14 -0.01
N ASN A 186 -6.75 -22.13 0.81
CA ASN A 186 -5.81 -23.11 1.36
C ASN A 186 -5.15 -23.95 0.26
N LYS A 187 -5.90 -24.34 -0.78
CA LYS A 187 -5.35 -25.01 -1.97
C LYS A 187 -4.49 -24.05 -2.78
N LEU A 188 -4.94 -22.80 -2.95
CA LEU A 188 -4.22 -21.80 -3.73
C LEU A 188 -2.82 -21.53 -3.18
N VAL A 189 -2.68 -21.35 -1.86
CA VAL A 189 -1.36 -21.05 -1.25
C VAL A 189 -0.37 -22.22 -1.33
N LYS A 190 -0.86 -23.44 -1.62
CA LYS A 190 -0.06 -24.65 -1.82
C LYS A 190 0.14 -25.00 -3.30
N SER A 191 -0.49 -24.26 -4.21
CA SER A 191 -0.41 -24.55 -5.63
C SER A 191 0.93 -24.11 -6.21
N ARG A 192 1.36 -24.69 -7.33
CA ARG A 192 2.65 -24.40 -7.97
C ARG A 192 2.59 -23.14 -8.82
N MET A 193 3.64 -22.30 -8.87
CA MET A 193 3.65 -20.94 -9.50
C MET A 193 3.15 -20.86 -10.96
N ASP A 194 3.18 -21.99 -11.68
CA ASP A 194 2.73 -22.14 -13.07
C ASP A 194 1.22 -22.35 -13.23
N GLU A 195 0.45 -22.42 -12.14
CA GLU A 195 -1.01 -22.50 -12.15
C GLU A 195 -1.68 -21.12 -12.03
N VAL A 196 -2.80 -20.90 -12.73
CA VAL A 196 -3.54 -19.64 -12.66
C VAL A 196 -4.77 -19.82 -11.78
N PRO A 197 -4.90 -19.07 -10.66
CA PRO A 197 -6.13 -19.08 -9.87
C PRO A 197 -7.34 -18.61 -10.67
N ASP A 198 -8.53 -18.92 -10.17
CA ASP A 198 -9.76 -18.30 -10.65
C ASP A 198 -9.67 -16.77 -10.47
N PRO A 199 -9.65 -15.98 -11.56
CA PRO A 199 -9.53 -14.53 -11.49
C PRO A 199 -10.76 -13.87 -10.83
N ARG A 200 -11.90 -14.57 -10.73
CA ARG A 200 -13.10 -14.11 -10.02
C ARG A 200 -12.89 -14.07 -8.49
N ARG A 201 -11.87 -14.76 -7.97
CA ARG A 201 -11.45 -14.79 -6.56
C ARG A 201 -10.11 -14.08 -6.33
N ARG A 202 -9.80 -13.07 -7.15
CA ARG A 202 -8.59 -12.24 -7.07
C ARG A 202 -8.35 -11.69 -5.66
N ARG A 203 -7.11 -11.82 -5.16
CA ARG A 203 -6.69 -11.25 -3.87
C ARG A 203 -6.04 -9.88 -4.06
N LEU A 204 -6.09 -9.04 -3.03
CA LEU A 204 -5.48 -7.72 -2.96
C LEU A 204 -4.54 -7.62 -1.76
N PHE A 205 -3.29 -7.23 -2.01
CA PHE A 205 -2.27 -7.03 -0.98
C PHE A 205 -1.86 -5.57 -0.85
N SER A 206 -1.53 -5.14 0.37
CA SER A 206 -0.99 -3.81 0.66
C SER A 206 0.44 -3.93 1.17
N PHE A 207 1.37 -3.25 0.50
CA PHE A 207 2.78 -3.21 0.86
C PHE A 207 3.18 -1.77 1.22
N ILE A 208 3.45 -1.52 2.49
CA ILE A 208 3.75 -0.17 3.00
C ILE A 208 5.05 -0.13 3.80
N LEU A 209 5.68 1.04 3.82
CA LEU A 209 6.78 1.35 4.72
C LEU A 209 6.22 2.02 5.98
N PHE A 210 6.68 1.60 7.16
CA PHE A 210 6.24 2.16 8.43
C PHE A 210 7.40 2.73 9.25
N ASN A 211 7.14 3.86 9.91
CA ASN A 211 8.03 4.46 10.89
C ASN A 211 7.32 4.72 12.24
N THR A 212 6.72 5.89 12.44
CA THR A 212 6.20 6.32 13.75
C THR A 212 4.75 6.76 13.75
N GLU A 213 4.13 6.82 12.57
CA GLU A 213 2.81 7.37 12.34
C GLU A 213 1.70 6.39 12.72
N PHE A 214 1.65 6.03 14.00
CA PHE A 214 0.71 5.07 14.57
C PHE A 214 -0.77 5.42 14.32
N ASP A 215 -1.12 6.70 14.40
CA ASP A 215 -2.45 7.21 14.09
C ASP A 215 -2.83 7.03 12.62
N LEU A 216 -1.88 7.22 11.69
CA LEU A 216 -2.10 6.93 10.27
C LEU A 216 -2.18 5.43 10.01
N LEU A 217 -1.36 4.61 10.68
CA LEU A 217 -1.42 3.16 10.53
C LEU A 217 -2.76 2.60 11.03
N ASP A 218 -3.24 3.09 12.17
CA ASP A 218 -4.55 2.73 12.70
C ASP A 218 -5.65 3.05 11.68
N LEU A 219 -5.68 4.30 11.19
CA LEU A 219 -6.59 4.74 10.14
C LEU A 219 -6.50 3.82 8.91
N TYR A 220 -5.29 3.57 8.40
CA TYR A 220 -5.03 2.75 7.21
C TYR A 220 -5.56 1.33 7.36
N LEU A 221 -5.25 0.66 8.47
CA LEU A 221 -5.70 -0.71 8.73
C LEU A 221 -7.22 -0.76 8.85
N SER A 222 -7.83 0.18 9.58
CA SER A 222 -9.29 0.23 9.74
C SER A 222 -10.01 0.48 8.40
N GLU A 223 -9.49 1.39 7.58
CA GLU A 223 -10.08 1.76 6.30
C GLU A 223 -10.11 0.59 5.31
N TYR A 224 -9.06 -0.24 5.30
CA TYR A 224 -8.87 -1.27 4.27
C TYR A 224 -9.10 -2.71 4.73
N TYR A 225 -9.27 -2.97 6.03
CA TYR A 225 -9.34 -4.33 6.58
C TYR A 225 -10.35 -5.24 5.86
N ASN A 226 -11.51 -4.71 5.45
CA ASN A 226 -12.54 -5.49 4.76
C ASN A 226 -12.28 -5.69 3.25
N ILE A 227 -11.27 -5.02 2.69
CA ILE A 227 -10.99 -5.00 1.24
C ILE A 227 -9.68 -5.75 0.94
N VAL A 228 -8.64 -5.50 1.73
CA VAL A 228 -7.30 -6.07 1.60
C VAL A 228 -7.24 -7.44 2.28
N ASP A 229 -6.57 -8.39 1.64
CA ASP A 229 -6.37 -9.74 2.16
C ASP A 229 -5.17 -9.80 3.12
N TYR A 230 -4.08 -9.10 2.81
CA TYR A 230 -2.91 -8.98 3.69
C TYR A 230 -2.24 -7.60 3.64
N PHE A 231 -1.74 -7.16 4.79
CA PHE A 231 -0.90 -5.99 4.95
C PHE A 231 0.53 -6.42 5.28
N VAL A 232 1.46 -6.22 4.34
CA VAL A 232 2.89 -6.40 4.59
C VAL A 232 3.46 -5.05 4.99
N ILE A 233 3.96 -4.98 6.22
CA ILE A 233 4.44 -3.75 6.82
C ILE A 233 5.95 -3.86 6.98
N TYR A 234 6.67 -3.16 6.11
CA TYR A 234 8.11 -3.04 6.21
C TYR A 234 8.48 -2.07 7.33
N GLU A 235 9.44 -2.48 8.14
CA GLU A 235 10.02 -1.64 9.17
C GLU A 235 11.53 -1.87 9.25
N ALA A 236 12.33 -0.81 9.32
CA ALA A 236 13.78 -0.96 9.54
C ALA A 236 14.17 -0.72 10.99
N ASN A 237 15.28 -1.31 11.44
CA ASN A 237 15.90 -0.97 12.72
C ASN A 237 16.80 0.29 12.66
N SER A 238 16.77 1.01 11.53
CA SER A 238 17.38 2.33 11.37
C SER A 238 16.49 3.26 10.56
N THR A 239 16.70 4.57 10.68
CA THR A 239 16.11 5.60 9.80
C THR A 239 16.82 5.63 8.44
N PHE A 240 16.25 6.30 7.45
CA PHE A 240 16.97 6.56 6.19
C PHE A 240 18.10 7.58 6.39
N SER A 241 18.05 8.43 7.40
CA SER A 241 19.21 9.23 7.84
C SER A 241 20.35 8.39 8.45
N GLY A 242 20.12 7.10 8.76
CA GLY A 242 21.14 6.18 9.28
C GLY A 242 21.20 6.07 10.80
N HIS A 243 20.29 6.70 11.53
CA HIS A 243 20.22 6.57 12.98
C HIS A 243 19.53 5.25 13.36
N PRO A 244 20.06 4.49 14.33
CA PRO A 244 19.33 3.34 14.88
C PRO A 244 17.96 3.76 15.41
N LYS A 245 16.95 2.90 15.23
CA LYS A 245 15.59 3.13 15.74
C LYS A 245 14.97 1.85 16.28
N PRO A 246 14.00 1.95 17.22
CA PRO A 246 13.19 0.81 17.61
C PRO A 246 12.37 0.26 16.43
N LEU A 247 12.01 -1.01 16.52
CA LEU A 247 10.97 -1.60 15.68
C LEU A 247 9.59 -1.28 16.28
N TYR A 248 9.11 -0.06 16.08
CA TYR A 248 7.83 0.45 16.56
C TYR A 248 6.65 -0.49 16.25
N PHE A 249 6.42 -0.86 14.99
CA PHE A 249 5.29 -1.72 14.62
C PHE A 249 5.48 -3.15 15.14
N THR A 250 6.64 -3.74 14.87
CA THR A 250 6.91 -5.14 15.23
C THR A 250 6.81 -5.35 16.74
N ARG A 251 7.39 -4.44 17.53
CA ARG A 251 7.30 -4.50 18.99
C ARG A 251 5.88 -4.23 19.48
N THR A 252 5.14 -3.30 18.89
CA THR A 252 3.73 -3.09 19.25
C THR A 252 2.91 -4.36 19.01
N LEU A 253 3.07 -5.00 17.85
CA LEU A 253 2.39 -6.25 17.51
C LEU A 253 2.71 -7.40 18.47
N LEU A 254 3.94 -7.47 18.99
CA LEU A 254 4.38 -8.54 19.89
C LEU A 254 4.12 -8.27 21.38
N GLU A 255 4.17 -7.00 21.80
CA GLU A 255 4.15 -6.59 23.21
C GLU A 255 2.75 -6.16 23.69
N THR A 256 1.88 -5.65 22.80
CA THR A 256 0.57 -5.08 23.18
C THR A 256 -0.61 -5.80 22.53
N ASP A 257 -1.82 -5.27 22.71
CA ASP A 257 -3.08 -5.70 22.11
C ASP A 257 -3.64 -4.71 21.07
N ARG A 258 -2.92 -3.61 20.76
CA ARG A 258 -3.36 -2.53 19.84
C ARG A 258 -3.89 -3.07 18.51
N TYR A 259 -3.27 -4.13 17.99
CA TYR A 259 -3.57 -4.70 16.68
C TYR A 259 -4.30 -6.05 16.73
N ASP A 260 -4.81 -6.49 17.88
CA ASP A 260 -5.43 -7.81 18.01
C ASP A 260 -6.61 -8.05 17.06
N LYS A 261 -7.35 -6.99 16.70
CA LYS A 261 -8.50 -7.04 15.76
C LYS A 261 -8.11 -7.13 14.29
N TYR A 262 -6.85 -6.85 13.96
CA TYR A 262 -6.33 -6.82 12.59
C TYR A 262 -5.33 -7.95 12.32
N LYS A 263 -4.87 -8.61 13.39
CA LYS A 263 -3.68 -9.46 13.38
C LYS A 263 -3.80 -10.63 12.40
N ASP A 264 -4.99 -11.12 12.10
CA ASP A 264 -5.21 -12.18 11.11
C ASP A 264 -4.79 -11.81 9.67
N LYS A 265 -4.45 -10.55 9.40
CA LYS A 265 -3.98 -10.07 8.09
C LYS A 265 -2.63 -9.33 8.11
N LEU A 266 -2.03 -9.13 9.28
CA LEU A 266 -0.80 -8.33 9.42
C LEU A 266 0.45 -9.19 9.29
N ILE A 267 1.36 -8.81 8.39
CA ILE A 267 2.65 -9.46 8.20
C ILE A 267 3.77 -8.45 8.52
N PRO A 268 4.44 -8.53 9.69
CA PRO A 268 5.62 -7.74 9.98
C PRO A 268 6.81 -8.18 9.12
N LEU A 269 7.42 -7.21 8.45
CA LEU A 269 8.66 -7.40 7.68
C LEU A 269 9.76 -6.47 8.24
N PRO A 270 10.32 -6.78 9.42
CA PRO A 270 11.44 -6.02 9.92
C PRO A 270 12.71 -6.36 9.14
N CYS A 271 13.47 -5.35 8.74
CA CYS A 271 14.69 -5.49 7.96
C CYS A 271 15.85 -4.68 8.54
N GLU A 272 17.07 -5.14 8.26
CA GLU A 272 18.30 -4.38 8.50
C GLU A 272 18.62 -3.58 7.24
N ILE A 273 18.89 -2.29 7.37
CA ILE A 273 19.36 -1.46 6.25
C ILE A 273 20.88 -1.41 6.32
N ILE A 274 21.53 -2.12 5.40
CA ILE A 274 22.99 -2.28 5.35
C ILE A 274 23.65 -1.57 4.17
N VAL A 275 23.01 -0.52 3.63
CA VAL A 275 23.56 0.28 2.52
C VAL A 275 24.06 1.63 3.01
N ASN A 276 25.31 1.95 2.66
CA ASN A 276 25.95 3.23 2.94
C ASN A 276 26.55 3.81 1.65
N GLU A 277 25.68 4.06 0.69
CA GLU A 277 26.04 4.63 -0.61
C GLU A 277 25.47 6.04 -0.72
N ASP A 278 26.08 6.89 -1.55
CA ASP A 278 25.53 8.18 -1.97
C ASP A 278 25.35 8.15 -3.49
N ASN A 279 24.11 8.38 -3.94
CA ASN A 279 23.77 8.41 -5.36
C ASN A 279 23.75 9.83 -5.95
N GLY A 280 24.39 10.79 -5.28
CA GLY A 280 24.42 12.21 -5.63
C GLY A 280 23.24 13.01 -5.07
N ARG A 281 22.35 12.37 -4.31
CA ARG A 281 21.24 12.99 -3.58
C ARG A 281 21.30 12.73 -2.08
N GLY A 282 22.45 12.30 -1.56
CA GLY A 282 22.66 11.91 -0.18
C GLY A 282 22.42 10.41 0.07
N THR A 283 22.76 9.97 1.28
CA THR A 283 22.78 8.54 1.64
C THR A 283 21.40 7.97 2.04
N GLY A 284 20.37 8.82 2.10
CA GLY A 284 19.01 8.41 2.44
C GLY A 284 18.28 7.69 1.31
N PHE A 285 18.39 8.17 0.07
CA PHE A 285 17.70 7.58 -1.08
C PHE A 285 18.09 6.13 -1.36
N PRO A 286 19.39 5.76 -1.34
CA PRO A 286 19.80 4.37 -1.48
C PRO A 286 19.08 3.43 -0.50
N LYS A 287 18.92 3.85 0.75
CA LYS A 287 18.24 3.06 1.78
C LYS A 287 16.75 2.89 1.51
N GLU A 288 16.09 3.96 1.07
CA GLU A 288 14.68 3.93 0.68
C GLU A 288 14.45 3.03 -0.54
N HIS A 289 15.28 3.16 -1.57
CA HIS A 289 15.22 2.33 -2.77
C HIS A 289 15.29 0.83 -2.43
N LEU A 290 16.27 0.44 -1.60
CA LEU A 290 16.42 -0.94 -1.15
C LEU A 290 15.26 -1.42 -0.28
N ALA A 291 14.73 -0.56 0.60
CA ALA A 291 13.52 -0.87 1.38
C ALA A 291 12.32 -1.16 0.46
N ARG A 292 12.13 -0.37 -0.60
CA ARG A 292 11.06 -0.57 -1.58
C ARG A 292 11.25 -1.85 -2.39
N ARG A 293 12.47 -2.19 -2.80
CA ARG A 293 12.75 -3.50 -3.45
C ARG A 293 12.39 -4.65 -2.51
N ALA A 294 12.85 -4.58 -1.27
CA ALA A 294 12.65 -5.62 -0.27
C ALA A 294 11.17 -5.82 0.07
N VAL A 295 10.39 -4.75 0.29
CA VAL A 295 8.97 -4.88 0.65
C VAL A 295 8.13 -5.50 -0.46
N ILE A 296 8.44 -5.23 -1.73
CA ILE A 296 7.74 -5.85 -2.86
C ILE A 296 8.09 -7.33 -2.96
N GLU A 297 9.38 -7.68 -3.09
CA GLU A 297 9.81 -9.08 -3.29
C GLU A 297 9.39 -9.95 -2.10
N LYS A 298 9.77 -9.55 -0.88
CA LYS A 298 9.46 -10.32 0.33
C LYS A 298 7.98 -10.28 0.67
N GLY A 299 7.29 -9.20 0.32
CA GLY A 299 5.83 -9.09 0.46
C GLY A 299 5.10 -10.11 -0.39
N LEU A 300 5.40 -10.15 -1.70
CA LEU A 300 4.86 -11.14 -2.64
C LEU A 300 5.13 -12.58 -2.18
N MET A 301 6.35 -12.83 -1.68
CA MET A 301 6.72 -14.13 -1.12
C MET A 301 5.90 -14.48 0.13
N SER A 302 5.68 -13.54 1.05
CA SER A 302 4.95 -13.82 2.29
C SER A 302 3.47 -14.15 2.09
N VAL A 303 2.84 -13.55 1.08
CA VAL A 303 1.42 -13.76 0.77
C VAL A 303 1.20 -14.91 -0.23
N GLN A 304 2.28 -15.57 -0.66
CA GLN A 304 2.28 -16.59 -1.70
C GLN A 304 1.51 -16.09 -2.94
N ALA A 305 1.89 -14.91 -3.45
CA ALA A 305 1.19 -14.24 -4.54
C ALA A 305 1.16 -15.10 -5.82
N ARG A 306 0.05 -15.06 -6.54
CA ARG A 306 -0.27 -15.88 -7.73
C ARG A 306 -0.69 -15.02 -8.90
N HIS A 307 -0.47 -15.50 -10.12
CA HIS A 307 -0.80 -14.74 -11.34
C HIS A 307 -2.21 -14.17 -11.28
N GLY A 308 -2.35 -12.87 -11.52
CA GLY A 308 -3.64 -12.18 -11.51
C GLY A 308 -4.08 -11.63 -10.15
N ASP A 309 -3.42 -12.00 -9.04
CA ASP A 309 -3.51 -11.25 -7.79
C ASP A 309 -3.06 -9.80 -8.01
N ILE A 310 -3.56 -8.88 -7.19
CA ILE A 310 -3.17 -7.47 -7.26
C ILE A 310 -2.49 -7.04 -5.97
N PHE A 311 -1.53 -6.13 -6.06
CA PHE A 311 -0.93 -5.50 -4.89
C PHE A 311 -0.79 -4.00 -5.10
N MET A 312 -0.84 -3.25 -4.01
CA MET A 312 -0.57 -1.83 -4.02
C MET A 312 0.67 -1.50 -3.19
N HIS A 313 1.44 -0.52 -3.66
CA HIS A 313 2.58 0.03 -2.94
C HIS A 313 2.56 1.56 -2.98
N GLY A 314 2.81 2.14 -1.81
CA GLY A 314 2.94 3.57 -1.58
C GLY A 314 3.47 3.82 -0.19
N ASP A 315 3.63 5.09 0.16
CA ASP A 315 3.89 5.48 1.54
C ASP A 315 2.61 5.37 2.36
N LEU A 316 2.71 5.22 3.68
CA LEU A 316 1.54 5.03 4.55
C LEU A 316 0.52 6.17 4.44
N ASP A 317 1.00 7.39 4.20
CA ASP A 317 0.19 8.59 4.03
C ASP A 317 -0.35 8.76 2.60
N GLU A 318 -0.19 7.77 1.73
CA GLU A 318 -0.72 7.73 0.36
C GLU A 318 -1.82 6.66 0.29
N MET A 319 -3.07 7.10 0.46
CA MET A 319 -4.20 6.20 0.66
C MET A 319 -5.13 6.19 -0.56
N ALA A 320 -5.28 5.05 -1.22
CA ALA A 320 -6.23 4.87 -2.32
C ALA A 320 -7.69 4.83 -1.82
N LYS A 321 -8.64 5.30 -2.62
CA LYS A 321 -10.05 5.27 -2.23
C LYS A 321 -10.60 3.84 -2.19
N PRO A 322 -11.27 3.42 -1.10
CA PRO A 322 -11.83 2.07 -0.93
C PRO A 322 -12.71 1.60 -2.10
N HIS A 323 -13.54 2.50 -2.62
CA HIS A 323 -14.47 2.19 -3.71
C HIS A 323 -13.77 1.96 -5.06
N ILE A 324 -12.56 2.49 -5.27
CA ILE A 324 -11.75 2.21 -6.46
C ILE A 324 -11.06 0.86 -6.30
N LEU A 325 -10.42 0.62 -5.15
CA LEU A 325 -9.74 -0.65 -4.85
C LEU A 325 -10.70 -1.85 -4.98
N THR A 326 -11.91 -1.73 -4.43
CA THR A 326 -12.89 -2.83 -4.47
C THR A 326 -13.33 -3.16 -5.90
N ARG A 327 -13.50 -2.15 -6.76
CA ARG A 327 -13.84 -2.36 -8.18
C ARG A 327 -12.68 -2.95 -8.97
N LEU A 328 -11.45 -2.51 -8.73
CA LEU A 328 -10.27 -3.13 -9.34
C LEU A 328 -10.10 -4.60 -8.90
N LYS A 329 -10.42 -4.91 -7.64
CA LYS A 329 -10.40 -6.28 -7.09
C LYS A 329 -11.50 -7.16 -7.69
N LYS A 330 -12.75 -6.68 -7.75
CA LYS A 330 -13.93 -7.52 -8.08
C LYS A 330 -14.37 -7.48 -9.55
N CYS A 331 -14.00 -6.45 -10.30
CA CYS A 331 -14.41 -6.28 -11.69
C CYS A 331 -13.22 -6.42 -12.65
N GLY A 332 -13.55 -6.68 -13.92
CA GLY A 332 -12.61 -6.65 -15.04
C GLY A 332 -12.95 -5.57 -16.06
N GLY A 333 -12.24 -5.59 -17.19
CA GLY A 333 -12.33 -4.58 -18.25
C GLY A 333 -11.40 -3.38 -18.05
N TRP A 334 -10.41 -3.50 -17.15
CA TRP A 334 -9.38 -2.49 -16.90
C TRP A 334 -7.96 -3.06 -17.02
N GLU A 335 -7.81 -4.38 -17.10
CA GLU A 335 -6.52 -5.07 -17.02
C GLU A 335 -5.60 -4.75 -18.20
N HIS A 336 -6.16 -4.43 -19.36
CA HIS A 336 -5.44 -3.98 -20.56
C HIS A 336 -4.62 -2.69 -20.33
N LEU A 337 -4.97 -1.94 -19.28
CA LEU A 337 -4.23 -0.74 -18.90
C LEU A 337 -2.84 -1.06 -18.33
N GLN A 338 -2.60 -2.28 -17.84
CA GLN A 338 -1.28 -2.71 -17.34
C GLN A 338 -0.63 -3.76 -18.23
N ALA A 339 -1.40 -4.73 -18.72
CA ALA A 339 -0.86 -5.87 -19.45
C ALA A 339 -1.62 -6.11 -20.76
N GLY A 340 -0.90 -6.49 -21.80
CA GLY A 340 -1.45 -6.95 -23.07
C GLY A 340 -1.90 -8.41 -23.03
N ILE A 341 -2.26 -8.91 -24.22
CA ILE A 341 -2.63 -10.31 -24.40
C ILE A 341 -1.39 -11.16 -24.19
N GLY A 342 -1.37 -11.98 -23.13
CA GLY A 342 -0.22 -12.84 -22.95
C GLY A 342 -0.34 -14.18 -22.25
N GLY A 343 -1.55 -14.61 -21.94
CA GLY A 343 -1.78 -15.88 -21.24
C GLY A 343 -1.13 -15.97 -19.86
N GLY A 344 -1.23 -17.16 -19.28
CA GLY A 344 -0.70 -17.46 -17.94
C GLY A 344 0.74 -17.98 -17.96
N PRO A 345 1.38 -18.11 -16.78
CA PRO A 345 2.67 -18.80 -16.64
C PRO A 345 2.61 -20.24 -17.13
N LYS A 346 3.79 -20.78 -17.49
CA LYS A 346 3.97 -22.13 -18.01
C LYS A 346 4.77 -23.00 -17.07
N SER A 347 4.56 -24.30 -17.18
CA SER A 347 5.36 -25.28 -16.44
C SER A 347 6.76 -25.42 -17.02
N PHE A 348 7.79 -25.42 -16.16
CA PHE A 348 9.19 -25.62 -16.54
C PHE A 348 9.49 -27.02 -17.12
N LYS A 349 8.52 -27.95 -17.10
CA LYS A 349 8.62 -29.27 -17.73
C LYS A 349 8.55 -29.23 -19.26
N TYR A 350 8.15 -28.11 -19.86
CA TYR A 350 8.02 -27.95 -21.31
C TYR A 350 9.16 -27.06 -21.87
N GLU A 351 9.73 -27.39 -23.03
CA GLU A 351 10.87 -26.66 -23.63
C GLU A 351 10.64 -25.16 -23.84
N ASN A 352 9.39 -24.75 -24.00
CA ASN A 352 9.03 -23.36 -24.25
C ASN A 352 8.84 -22.51 -22.98
N ALA A 353 9.08 -23.09 -21.80
CA ALA A 353 9.17 -22.36 -20.54
C ALA A 353 10.62 -21.91 -20.29
N GLU A 354 11.32 -21.46 -21.34
CA GLU A 354 12.62 -20.81 -21.20
C GLU A 354 12.48 -19.58 -20.29
N THR A 355 13.50 -19.37 -19.47
CA THR A 355 13.53 -18.26 -18.51
C THR A 355 14.72 -17.35 -18.76
N TYR A 356 14.45 -16.05 -18.93
CA TYR A 356 15.50 -15.04 -19.14
C TYR A 356 16.33 -14.77 -17.88
N LEU A 357 15.88 -15.27 -16.72
CA LEU A 357 16.62 -15.18 -15.47
C LEU A 357 17.79 -16.17 -15.43
N ASN A 358 17.68 -17.32 -16.10
CA ASN A 358 18.70 -18.38 -16.07
C ASN A 358 19.28 -18.74 -17.45
N ASN A 359 18.73 -18.22 -18.56
CA ASN A 359 19.23 -18.47 -19.90
C ASN A 359 19.97 -17.24 -20.46
N ASP A 360 21.30 -17.24 -20.36
CA ASP A 360 22.15 -16.18 -20.92
C ASP A 360 22.13 -16.09 -22.45
N ASN A 361 21.59 -17.12 -23.13
CA ASN A 361 21.49 -17.18 -24.59
C ASN A 361 20.13 -16.70 -25.13
N MET A 362 19.21 -16.25 -24.28
CA MET A 362 17.96 -15.63 -24.76
C MET A 362 18.27 -14.26 -25.39
N ASN A 363 17.88 -14.09 -26.66
CA ASN A 363 17.96 -12.83 -27.38
C ASN A 363 16.86 -11.84 -26.93
N ILE A 364 16.87 -11.47 -25.65
CA ILE A 364 15.97 -10.44 -25.12
C ILE A 364 16.79 -9.18 -24.87
N GLU A 365 16.33 -8.08 -25.45
CA GLU A 365 16.96 -6.78 -25.23
C GLU A 365 16.84 -6.36 -23.76
N MET A 366 17.90 -5.75 -23.24
CA MET A 366 17.90 -5.15 -21.91
C MET A 366 18.10 -3.65 -22.01
N THR A 367 17.43 -2.90 -21.12
CA THR A 367 17.68 -1.48 -20.96
C THR A 367 19.07 -1.25 -20.37
N GLN A 368 19.57 -0.01 -20.43
CA GLN A 368 20.85 0.38 -19.80
C GLN A 368 20.88 0.14 -18.28
N LYS A 369 19.72 -0.07 -17.64
CA LYS A 369 19.61 -0.37 -16.21
C LYS A 369 19.63 -1.87 -15.91
N GLY A 370 19.60 -2.74 -16.92
CA GLY A 370 19.50 -4.19 -16.75
C GLY A 370 18.06 -4.73 -16.66
N GLU A 371 17.07 -3.92 -17.04
CA GLU A 371 15.67 -4.36 -17.12
C GLU A 371 15.42 -5.08 -18.45
N TYR A 372 14.77 -6.23 -18.41
CA TYR A 372 14.37 -6.96 -19.62
C TYR A 372 13.25 -6.21 -20.34
N ASN A 373 13.41 -5.97 -21.65
CA ASN A 373 12.39 -5.36 -22.48
C ASN A 373 11.39 -6.43 -22.92
N ILE A 374 10.17 -6.38 -22.39
CA ILE A 374 9.14 -7.41 -22.59
C ILE A 374 7.92 -6.76 -23.25
N ASP A 375 7.71 -7.09 -24.53
CA ASP A 375 6.80 -6.41 -25.49
C ASP A 375 5.29 -6.49 -25.16
N TYR A 376 4.85 -7.19 -24.11
CA TYR A 376 3.43 -7.27 -23.77
C TYR A 376 3.02 -6.39 -22.59
N THR A 377 3.94 -5.68 -21.94
CA THR A 377 3.58 -4.79 -20.83
C THR A 377 3.14 -3.44 -21.39
N ASN A 378 1.97 -2.95 -20.96
CA ASN A 378 1.48 -1.63 -21.36
C ASN A 378 1.95 -0.54 -20.38
N GLU A 379 1.49 -0.62 -19.14
CA GLU A 379 2.04 0.12 -17.99
C GLU A 379 2.43 -0.89 -16.93
N ILE A 380 3.52 -0.62 -16.22
CA ILE A 380 3.88 -1.47 -15.08
C ILE A 380 2.83 -1.31 -13.99
N THR A 381 2.28 -0.09 -13.82
CA THR A 381 1.39 0.22 -12.71
C THR A 381 0.24 1.15 -13.09
N LEU A 382 -0.81 1.16 -12.26
CA LEU A 382 -1.82 2.21 -12.29
C LEU A 382 -1.69 3.11 -11.05
N GLY A 383 -1.47 4.39 -11.30
CA GLY A 383 -1.35 5.41 -10.27
C GLY A 383 -2.71 5.98 -9.86
N PHE A 384 -2.86 6.22 -8.57
CA PHE A 384 -4.02 6.92 -8.00
C PHE A 384 -3.70 8.40 -7.91
N LEU A 385 -4.44 9.22 -8.65
CA LEU A 385 -4.27 10.67 -8.59
C LEU A 385 -4.73 11.17 -7.22
N SER A 386 -3.77 11.46 -6.36
CA SER A 386 -3.98 11.81 -4.97
C SER A 386 -3.93 13.32 -4.76
N TRP A 387 -4.76 13.77 -3.82
CA TRP A 387 -4.88 15.16 -3.45
C TRP A 387 -4.27 15.41 -2.08
N PHE A 388 -3.42 16.43 -2.00
CA PHE A 388 -3.10 17.04 -0.71
C PHE A 388 -4.35 17.78 -0.26
N TYR A 389 -4.72 17.54 0.98
CA TYR A 389 -5.89 18.18 1.55
C TYR A 389 -5.75 19.70 1.72
N ASP A 390 -4.53 20.21 1.72
CA ASP A 390 -4.29 21.65 1.75
C ASP A 390 -4.13 22.27 0.35
N GLU A 391 -4.30 21.53 -0.76
CA GLU A 391 -4.05 22.02 -2.13
C GLU A 391 -5.29 22.04 -3.04
N ASN A 392 -5.69 23.23 -3.49
CA ASN A 392 -6.55 23.45 -4.67
C ASN A 392 -5.68 23.65 -5.93
N SER A 393 -5.17 22.57 -6.48
CA SER A 393 -4.71 22.52 -7.86
C SER A 393 -5.87 22.09 -8.76
N ARG A 394 -5.94 22.56 -10.01
CA ARG A 394 -6.89 21.99 -11.00
C ARG A 394 -6.45 20.61 -11.51
N LYS A 395 -5.34 20.10 -10.99
CA LYS A 395 -4.68 18.83 -11.33
C LYS A 395 -4.42 18.14 -9.99
N GLY A 396 -4.48 16.82 -9.90
CA GLY A 396 -4.05 16.16 -8.67
C GLY A 396 -2.61 16.52 -8.33
N THR A 397 -2.17 16.19 -7.13
CA THR A 397 -0.88 16.66 -6.65
C THR A 397 0.24 15.70 -7.02
N VAL A 398 -0.09 14.41 -6.96
CA VAL A 398 0.81 13.31 -7.23
C VAL A 398 -0.01 12.07 -7.58
N CYS A 399 0.59 11.10 -8.26
CA CYS A 399 -0.11 9.89 -8.69
C CYS A 399 0.46 8.66 -7.98
N HIS A 400 0.10 8.50 -6.70
CA HIS A 400 0.39 7.34 -5.86
C HIS A 400 -0.63 7.25 -4.70
N PRO A 401 -0.90 6.08 -4.10
CA PRO A 401 -0.16 4.82 -4.25
C PRO A 401 -0.34 4.22 -5.65
N ASN A 402 0.44 3.21 -5.98
CA ASN A 402 0.39 2.50 -7.25
C ASN A 402 -0.19 1.12 -7.03
N ILE A 403 -0.99 0.62 -7.96
CA ILE A 403 -1.50 -0.77 -7.96
C ILE A 403 -1.00 -1.53 -9.17
N VAL A 404 -0.76 -2.82 -8.98
CA VAL A 404 -0.09 -3.70 -9.94
C VAL A 404 -0.79 -5.06 -9.95
N ILE A 405 -0.96 -5.63 -11.14
CA ILE A 405 -1.28 -7.05 -11.34
C ILE A 405 0.03 -7.84 -11.18
N PHE A 406 0.07 -8.75 -10.21
CA PHE A 406 1.21 -9.65 -10.07
C PHE A 406 1.25 -10.62 -11.26
N ASP A 407 2.31 -10.50 -12.05
CA ASP A 407 2.57 -11.31 -13.22
C ASP A 407 3.58 -12.41 -12.89
N ALA A 408 3.06 -13.61 -12.60
CA ALA A 408 3.90 -14.77 -12.34
C ALA A 408 4.89 -15.08 -13.48
N ARG A 409 4.59 -14.73 -14.75
CA ARG A 409 5.54 -14.94 -15.86
C ARG A 409 6.81 -14.13 -15.65
N ARG A 410 6.67 -12.85 -15.33
CA ARG A 410 7.80 -11.97 -14.97
C ARG A 410 8.58 -12.53 -13.79
N SER A 411 7.85 -12.99 -12.78
CA SER A 411 8.40 -13.64 -11.58
C SER A 411 9.30 -14.83 -11.93
N LEU A 412 8.83 -15.67 -12.87
CA LEU A 412 9.50 -16.87 -13.36
C LEU A 412 10.50 -16.61 -14.50
N GLY A 413 10.59 -15.38 -15.01
CA GLY A 413 11.40 -15.01 -16.16
C GLY A 413 10.88 -15.53 -17.51
N GLN A 414 9.59 -15.85 -17.62
CA GLN A 414 9.01 -16.45 -18.82
C GLN A 414 8.54 -15.39 -19.81
N LEU A 415 8.77 -15.65 -21.10
CA LEU A 415 8.21 -14.85 -22.19
C LEU A 415 6.73 -15.18 -22.42
N ASN A 416 6.05 -14.28 -23.11
CA ASN A 416 4.67 -14.43 -23.53
C ASN A 416 4.54 -15.33 -24.77
N ASP A 417 3.44 -16.06 -24.84
CA ASP A 417 2.97 -16.88 -25.98
C ASP A 417 2.62 -16.05 -27.23
N TYR A 418 2.28 -14.78 -27.02
CA TYR A 418 1.73 -13.85 -28.00
C TYR A 418 2.63 -12.61 -28.08
N ASP A 419 3.78 -12.75 -28.71
CA ASP A 419 4.69 -11.62 -29.01
C ASP A 419 4.28 -10.97 -30.35
N ASN A 420 4.29 -9.64 -30.45
CA ASN A 420 3.91 -8.92 -31.66
C ASN A 420 5.04 -8.89 -32.70
N TYR A 421 6.29 -9.04 -32.28
CA TYR A 421 7.46 -8.91 -33.16
C TYR A 421 8.15 -10.22 -33.50
N HIS A 422 8.04 -11.25 -32.65
CA HIS A 422 8.72 -12.52 -32.86
C HIS A 422 7.78 -13.71 -32.65
N SER A 423 7.36 -14.34 -33.74
CA SER A 423 6.79 -15.69 -33.65
C SER A 423 7.89 -16.65 -33.20
N HIS A 424 8.00 -16.88 -31.90
CA HIS A 424 8.78 -17.99 -31.40
C HIS A 424 8.04 -19.25 -31.88
N ASN A 425 8.66 -20.02 -32.79
CA ASN A 425 8.13 -21.32 -33.19
C ASN A 425 8.20 -22.24 -31.97
N ILE A 426 7.13 -22.23 -31.18
CA ILE A 426 6.98 -23.04 -29.97
C ILE A 426 6.81 -24.50 -30.41
N THR A 427 7.91 -25.24 -30.54
CA THR A 427 7.87 -26.70 -30.57
C THR A 427 7.54 -27.20 -29.17
N LYS A 428 6.41 -27.91 -29.04
CA LYS A 428 5.98 -28.56 -27.78
C LYS A 428 6.77 -29.86 -27.55
N GLU A 429 8.10 -29.79 -27.59
CA GLU A 429 8.93 -30.93 -27.24
C GLU A 429 9.19 -30.95 -25.71
N LYS A 430 9.27 -32.15 -25.15
CA LYS A 430 9.38 -32.41 -23.71
C LYS A 430 10.82 -32.87 -23.46
N ARG A 431 11.72 -32.00 -22.99
CA ARG A 431 13.15 -32.34 -22.81
C ARG A 431 13.62 -32.63 -21.39
N SER A 432 12.97 -32.09 -20.35
CA SER A 432 13.56 -32.04 -19.00
C SER A 432 12.73 -32.74 -17.93
N ASN A 433 13.38 -33.56 -17.10
CA ASN A 433 12.82 -34.03 -15.81
C ASN A 433 13.02 -33.00 -14.68
N ASN A 434 13.84 -31.97 -14.90
CA ASN A 434 14.14 -30.94 -13.90
C ASN A 434 13.14 -29.79 -14.00
N ASP A 435 12.55 -29.43 -12.87
CA ASP A 435 11.53 -28.42 -12.71
C ASP A 435 11.86 -27.59 -11.45
N PRO A 436 12.43 -26.38 -11.59
CA PRO A 436 12.88 -25.58 -10.46
C PRO A 436 11.80 -25.27 -9.42
N LEU A 437 10.51 -25.31 -9.80
CA LEU A 437 9.41 -25.12 -8.86
C LEU A 437 9.27 -26.28 -7.85
N LEU A 438 9.97 -27.39 -8.06
CA LEU A 438 10.06 -28.50 -7.12
C LEU A 438 11.25 -28.36 -6.15
N ASP A 439 12.18 -27.42 -6.39
CA ASP A 439 13.30 -27.15 -5.48
C ASP A 439 12.84 -26.21 -4.35
N PRO A 440 12.90 -26.64 -3.07
CA PRO A 440 12.53 -25.78 -1.94
C PRO A 440 13.41 -24.53 -1.78
N ASN A 441 14.58 -24.48 -2.42
CA ASN A 441 15.48 -23.31 -2.39
C ASN A 441 15.23 -22.34 -3.55
N PHE A 442 14.40 -22.70 -4.53
CA PHE A 442 14.08 -21.81 -5.63
C PHE A 442 13.14 -20.71 -5.14
N ASN A 443 13.56 -19.45 -5.30
CA ASN A 443 12.72 -18.30 -5.03
C ASN A 443 12.00 -17.85 -6.32
N PRO A 444 10.72 -18.20 -6.52
CA PRO A 444 9.99 -17.83 -7.73
C PRO A 444 9.69 -16.33 -7.81
N TYR A 445 9.93 -15.54 -6.75
CA TYR A 445 9.67 -14.10 -6.69
C TYR A 445 10.87 -13.25 -7.10
N GLN A 446 12.02 -13.88 -7.38
CA GLN A 446 13.25 -13.19 -7.74
C GLN A 446 13.10 -12.31 -9.00
N GLY A 447 12.18 -12.63 -9.90
CA GLY A 447 11.88 -11.80 -11.08
C GLY A 447 11.37 -10.40 -10.78
N TYR A 448 11.00 -10.08 -9.53
CA TYR A 448 10.68 -8.73 -9.04
C TYR A 448 11.86 -8.02 -8.34
N THR A 449 13.06 -8.58 -8.40
CA THR A 449 14.28 -7.96 -7.88
C THR A 449 15.44 -8.14 -8.88
N TYR A 450 16.59 -7.57 -8.56
CA TYR A 450 17.82 -7.77 -9.32
C TYR A 450 18.61 -8.96 -8.78
N SER A 451 19.38 -9.60 -9.66
CA SER A 451 20.45 -10.53 -9.27
C SER A 451 21.43 -9.90 -8.26
N VAL A 452 21.63 -8.59 -8.31
CA VAL A 452 22.39 -7.81 -7.32
C VAL A 452 21.47 -6.79 -6.65
N HIS A 453 20.99 -7.10 -5.43
CA HIS A 453 19.95 -6.31 -4.74
C HIS A 453 20.44 -5.59 -3.46
N HIS A 454 21.72 -5.71 -3.10
CA HIS A 454 22.31 -5.14 -1.88
C HIS A 454 23.00 -3.77 -2.10
N THR A 455 22.81 -3.16 -3.28
CA THR A 455 23.40 -1.87 -3.66
C THR A 455 22.35 -1.03 -4.41
N ASP A 456 22.41 0.29 -4.27
CA ASP A 456 21.56 1.22 -5.05
C ASP A 456 22.08 1.38 -6.48
N LYS A 457 23.29 0.88 -6.76
CA LYS A 457 23.79 0.77 -8.12
C LYS A 457 22.86 -0.14 -8.92
N LYS A 458 22.38 0.35 -10.05
CA LYS A 458 21.48 -0.37 -10.98
C LYS A 458 22.30 -1.34 -11.83
N ILE A 459 22.91 -2.32 -11.17
CA ILE A 459 23.78 -3.34 -11.78
C ILE A 459 23.17 -4.72 -11.60
N GLY A 460 23.45 -5.61 -12.56
CA GLY A 460 22.80 -6.91 -12.65
C GLY A 460 21.61 -6.90 -13.62
N LYS A 461 20.89 -8.02 -13.65
CA LYS A 461 19.70 -8.23 -14.49
C LYS A 461 18.47 -8.47 -13.60
N GLY A 462 17.30 -7.97 -13.99
CA GLY A 462 16.03 -8.20 -13.30
C GLY A 462 14.99 -7.10 -13.52
N PHE A 463 13.96 -7.06 -12.69
CA PHE A 463 12.97 -5.98 -12.67
C PHE A 463 13.15 -5.11 -11.42
N LEU A 464 13.22 -3.78 -11.58
CA LEU A 464 13.36 -2.88 -10.45
C LEU A 464 12.02 -2.68 -9.75
N ALA A 465 11.68 -3.52 -8.77
CA ALA A 465 10.47 -3.32 -7.96
C ALA A 465 10.32 -1.91 -7.35
N GLU A 466 11.42 -1.20 -7.08
CA GLU A 466 11.37 0.19 -6.61
C GLU A 466 10.63 1.13 -7.58
N THR A 467 10.67 0.85 -8.89
CA THR A 467 10.09 1.73 -9.91
C THR A 467 8.57 1.68 -9.91
N ILE A 468 7.96 0.64 -9.34
CA ILE A 468 6.50 0.49 -9.23
C ILE A 468 5.85 1.75 -8.67
N ARG A 469 6.38 2.32 -7.59
CA ARG A 469 5.82 3.57 -7.04
C ARG A 469 6.10 4.79 -7.93
N PHE A 470 7.23 4.80 -8.61
CA PHE A 470 7.72 5.99 -9.33
C PHE A 470 7.20 6.09 -10.76
N ASP A 471 6.73 4.99 -11.34
CA ASP A 471 6.22 4.83 -12.69
C ASP A 471 5.21 5.91 -13.06
N THR A 472 4.24 6.17 -12.17
CA THR A 472 3.24 7.24 -12.37
C THR A 472 3.50 8.51 -11.57
N SER A 473 4.55 8.56 -10.75
CA SER A 473 4.73 9.61 -9.73
C SER A 473 4.72 11.04 -10.27
N LYS A 474 5.11 11.25 -11.53
CA LYS A 474 5.15 12.57 -12.17
C LYS A 474 3.99 12.73 -13.12
N ILE A 475 2.99 13.52 -12.70
CA ILE A 475 1.82 13.87 -13.51
C ILE A 475 2.21 14.45 -14.87
N ARG A 476 3.28 15.27 -14.95
CA ARG A 476 3.76 15.82 -16.23
C ARG A 476 4.24 14.74 -17.19
N ASP A 477 4.89 13.70 -16.68
CA ASP A 477 5.40 12.62 -17.51
C ASP A 477 4.23 11.76 -18.02
N MET A 478 3.24 11.50 -17.15
CA MET A 478 1.97 10.88 -17.54
C MET A 478 1.21 11.70 -18.59
N GLU A 479 1.14 13.02 -18.43
CA GLU A 479 0.57 13.95 -19.43
C GLU A 479 1.32 13.91 -20.76
N LYS A 480 2.66 13.89 -20.71
CA LYS A 480 3.50 13.87 -21.91
C LYS A 480 3.33 12.57 -22.69
N ASN A 481 3.21 11.45 -21.98
CA ASN A 481 3.08 10.12 -22.55
C ASN A 481 1.60 9.74 -22.82
N ASP A 482 0.66 10.62 -22.47
CA ASP A 482 -0.78 10.46 -22.66
C ASP A 482 -1.35 9.17 -22.01
N ARG A 483 -0.98 8.92 -20.75
CA ARG A 483 -1.22 7.63 -20.06
C ARG A 483 -2.31 7.69 -18.98
N PRO A 484 -3.18 6.67 -18.84
CA PRO A 484 -4.29 6.72 -17.87
C PRO A 484 -3.86 6.94 -16.42
N MET A 485 -4.56 7.82 -15.70
CA MET A 485 -4.42 8.02 -14.24
C MET A 485 -5.80 7.98 -13.58
N LEU A 486 -5.95 7.27 -12.46
CA LEU A 486 -7.24 7.18 -11.75
C LEU A 486 -7.57 8.55 -11.13
N TRP A 487 -8.64 9.20 -11.62
CA TRP A 487 -9.02 10.55 -11.20
C TRP A 487 -9.54 10.56 -9.77
N ASN A 488 -9.06 11.50 -8.97
CA ASN A 488 -9.44 11.63 -7.55
C ASN A 488 -9.34 10.27 -6.85
N GLY A 489 -8.22 9.60 -7.10
CA GLY A 489 -8.01 8.20 -6.78
C GLY A 489 -7.61 7.96 -5.33
N GLY A 490 -6.97 8.94 -4.68
CA GLY A 490 -6.48 8.78 -3.33
C GLY A 490 -6.33 10.09 -2.55
N TRP A 491 -5.92 9.93 -1.30
CA TRP A 491 -5.60 10.98 -0.36
C TRP A 491 -4.10 11.01 -0.12
N HIS A 492 -3.54 12.21 -0.05
CA HIS A 492 -2.16 12.43 0.35
C HIS A 492 -2.10 13.15 1.70
N MET A 493 -1.76 12.42 2.74
CA MET A 493 -1.96 12.79 4.14
C MET A 493 -0.68 13.23 4.87
N SER A 494 0.41 13.53 4.14
CA SER A 494 1.72 13.86 4.75
C SER A 494 1.73 15.08 5.68
N SER A 495 0.70 15.92 5.62
CA SER A 495 0.52 17.09 6.50
C SER A 495 -0.38 16.81 7.72
N PHE A 496 -0.71 15.53 8.00
CA PHE A 496 -1.58 15.14 9.10
C PHE A 496 -0.87 14.25 10.10
N LEU A 497 -0.04 14.89 10.92
CA LEU A 497 0.46 14.30 12.15
C LEU A 497 -0.14 15.05 13.34
N PRO A 498 -0.30 14.38 14.49
CA PRO A 498 -1.04 14.95 15.59
C PRO A 498 -0.29 16.05 16.34
N THR A 499 1.04 16.02 16.39
CA THR A 499 1.83 17.01 17.15
C THR A 499 3.06 17.47 16.38
N ILE A 500 3.64 18.60 16.79
CA ILE A 500 4.88 19.12 16.20
C ILE A 500 6.07 18.17 16.38
N ASP A 501 6.09 17.41 17.47
CA ASP A 501 7.17 16.45 17.75
C ASP A 501 7.12 15.28 16.77
N GLN A 502 5.92 14.80 16.43
CA GLN A 502 5.72 13.79 15.39
C GLN A 502 6.19 14.30 14.01
N PHE A 503 5.86 15.54 13.63
CA PHE A 503 6.40 16.15 12.40
C PHE A 503 7.92 16.20 12.38
N TYR A 504 8.52 16.65 13.47
CA TYR A 504 9.97 16.75 13.58
C TYR A 504 10.63 15.37 13.47
N ASN A 505 10.09 14.37 14.15
CA ASN A 505 10.58 12.99 14.08
C ASN A 505 10.51 12.41 12.67
N LYS A 506 9.37 12.60 11.98
CA LYS A 506 9.20 12.15 10.59
C LYS A 506 10.25 12.77 9.67
N ILE A 507 10.42 14.10 9.75
CA ILE A 507 11.40 14.84 8.94
C ILE A 507 12.83 14.34 9.16
N LYS A 508 13.23 14.10 10.42
CA LYS A 508 14.56 13.57 10.74
C LYS A 508 14.80 12.14 10.24
N SER A 509 13.74 11.39 9.98
CA SER A 509 13.83 9.98 9.61
C SER A 509 13.88 9.73 8.11
N TYR A 510 13.43 10.68 7.29
CA TYR A 510 13.23 10.56 5.84
C TYR A 510 14.50 10.72 5.01
N SER A 511 14.47 10.31 3.75
CA SER A 511 15.57 10.47 2.78
C SER A 511 15.96 11.93 2.50
N HIS A 512 15.04 12.88 2.76
CA HIS A 512 15.20 14.33 2.58
C HIS A 512 15.57 15.08 3.90
N TYR A 513 16.16 14.38 4.86
CA TYR A 513 16.49 14.94 6.19
C TYR A 513 17.43 16.16 6.13
N ASP A 514 18.20 16.29 5.04
CA ASP A 514 19.14 17.38 4.74
C ASP A 514 18.47 18.73 4.44
N THR A 515 17.16 18.76 4.23
CA THR A 515 16.39 19.99 3.94
C THR A 515 16.13 20.89 5.17
N PHE A 516 16.49 20.42 6.36
CA PHE A 516 16.34 21.10 7.64
C PHE A 516 17.69 21.33 8.32
N SER A 517 17.72 22.27 9.26
CA SER A 517 18.99 22.74 9.84
C SER A 517 19.61 21.79 10.86
N GLY A 518 18.83 20.80 11.33
CA GLY A 518 19.21 19.91 12.41
C GLY A 518 18.96 20.51 13.81
N ASN A 519 18.78 21.83 13.90
CA ASN A 519 18.39 22.50 15.15
C ASN A 519 16.90 22.34 15.39
N GLU A 520 16.55 21.56 16.42
CA GLU A 520 15.18 21.19 16.74
C GLU A 520 14.23 22.38 16.89
N GLU A 521 14.58 23.37 17.70
CA GLU A 521 13.71 24.51 17.96
C GLU A 521 13.45 25.32 16.69
N LYS A 522 14.51 25.59 15.91
CA LYS A 522 14.42 26.32 14.64
C LYS A 522 13.61 25.55 13.61
N ASP A 523 13.83 24.24 13.50
CA ASP A 523 13.13 23.39 12.55
C ASP A 523 11.65 23.26 12.92
N LYS A 524 11.31 23.06 14.19
CA LYS A 524 9.92 23.07 14.68
C LYS A 524 9.22 24.40 14.39
N LYS A 525 9.85 25.55 14.66
CA LYS A 525 9.31 26.87 14.30
C LYS A 525 9.08 27.01 12.80
N LYS A 526 10.02 26.53 11.97
CA LYS A 526 9.90 26.52 10.51
C LYS A 526 8.73 25.63 10.06
N ILE A 527 8.57 24.44 10.61
CA ILE A 527 7.46 23.52 10.31
C ILE A 527 6.12 24.18 10.63
N ILE A 528 5.95 24.70 11.86
CA ILE A 528 4.71 25.39 12.27
C ILE A 528 4.43 26.57 11.34
N SER A 529 5.44 27.39 11.05
CA SER A 529 5.30 28.53 10.14
C SER A 529 4.86 28.10 8.74
N ARG A 530 5.39 27.00 8.21
CA ARG A 530 5.02 26.49 6.88
C ARG A 530 3.61 25.95 6.87
N ILE A 531 3.22 25.16 7.87
CA ILE A 531 1.85 24.64 8.00
C ILE A 531 0.84 25.80 8.09
N LYS A 532 1.08 26.78 8.97
CA LYS A 532 0.21 27.97 9.12
C LYS A 532 0.13 28.84 7.87
N GLN A 533 1.15 28.81 7.01
CA GLN A 533 1.19 29.53 5.74
C GLN A 533 0.70 28.68 4.55
N HIS A 534 0.26 27.45 4.81
CA HIS A 534 -0.11 26.46 3.79
C HIS A 534 1.01 26.23 2.77
N LEU A 535 2.25 26.09 3.25
CA LEU A 535 3.40 25.80 2.40
C LEU A 535 3.72 24.30 2.44
N TYR A 536 4.18 23.76 1.31
CA TYR A 536 4.75 22.42 1.27
C TYR A 536 5.80 22.25 2.36
N ILE A 537 5.65 21.29 3.27
CA ILE A 537 6.51 21.19 4.46
C ILE A 537 7.97 20.95 4.06
N PHE A 538 8.19 20.19 2.99
CA PHE A 538 9.50 19.82 2.47
C PHE A 538 9.94 20.76 1.34
N GLY A 539 11.22 21.16 1.28
CA GLY A 539 11.76 21.89 0.11
C GLY A 539 11.18 23.29 -0.18
N LYS A 540 10.93 23.60 -1.47
CA LYS A 540 10.58 24.95 -1.95
C LYS A 540 9.27 25.46 -1.36
N SER A 541 9.16 26.77 -1.14
CA SER A 541 7.95 27.44 -0.60
C SER A 541 6.80 27.50 -1.62
N LYS A 542 6.35 26.34 -2.11
CA LYS A 542 5.12 26.20 -2.89
C LYS A 542 3.95 26.39 -1.92
N LYS A 543 3.09 27.36 -2.21
CA LYS A 543 1.86 27.60 -1.45
C LYS A 543 0.75 26.70 -1.97
N TYR A 544 0.05 26.08 -1.04
CA TYR A 544 -1.15 25.31 -1.26
C TYR A 544 -2.39 26.16 -0.94
N TYR A 545 -3.52 25.77 -1.51
CA TYR A 545 -4.79 26.46 -1.35
C TYR A 545 -5.76 25.60 -0.53
N ASP A 546 -6.38 26.20 0.47
CA ASP A 546 -7.31 25.55 1.38
C ASP A 546 -8.39 24.72 0.65
N ASN A 547 -8.24 23.39 0.69
CA ASN A 547 -9.27 22.44 0.27
C ASN A 547 -9.97 21.92 1.52
N LYS A 548 -10.91 22.72 2.04
CA LYS A 548 -11.61 22.38 3.27
C LYS A 548 -12.26 20.99 3.21
N PRO A 549 -12.12 20.18 4.26
CA PRO A 549 -12.87 18.94 4.42
C PRO A 549 -14.34 19.15 4.10
N LEU A 550 -14.98 18.13 3.57
CA LEU A 550 -16.43 18.03 3.61
C LEU A 550 -16.81 16.76 4.34
N LEU A 551 -17.44 16.86 5.51
CA LEU A 551 -18.09 15.72 6.15
C LEU A 551 -19.30 15.26 5.32
N PRO A 552 -19.66 13.97 5.35
CA PRO A 552 -20.91 13.53 4.74
C PRO A 552 -22.11 14.18 5.44
N THR A 553 -23.22 14.30 4.72
CA THR A 553 -24.44 14.93 5.25
C THR A 553 -25.09 14.11 6.36
N SER A 554 -24.86 12.80 6.39
CA SER A 554 -25.34 11.89 7.42
C SER A 554 -24.20 11.00 7.90
N TYR A 555 -24.12 10.79 9.22
CA TYR A 555 -23.17 9.87 9.83
C TYR A 555 -23.48 8.42 9.44
N ILE A 556 -24.75 8.09 9.34
CA ILE A 556 -25.19 6.71 9.06
C ILE A 556 -24.93 6.35 7.59
N ASN A 557 -25.27 7.25 6.67
CA ASN A 557 -25.23 6.95 5.23
C ASN A 557 -23.87 7.24 4.58
N GLY A 558 -23.03 8.08 5.18
CA GLY A 558 -21.76 8.50 4.58
C GLY A 558 -21.94 9.34 3.32
N TYR A 559 -20.96 9.30 2.42
CA TYR A 559 -21.02 10.02 1.15
C TYR A 559 -21.94 9.32 0.15
N ASP A 560 -22.72 10.10 -0.58
CA ASP A 560 -23.59 9.61 -1.66
C ASP A 560 -22.77 9.44 -2.94
N TYR A 561 -22.33 8.21 -3.23
CA TYR A 561 -21.59 7.91 -4.45
C TYR A 561 -22.52 7.37 -5.55
N ASN A 562 -22.42 7.95 -6.73
CA ASN A 562 -22.94 7.36 -7.97
C ASN A 562 -21.80 6.75 -8.77
N PHE A 563 -21.85 5.43 -8.97
CA PHE A 563 -20.85 4.69 -9.73
C PHE A 563 -21.31 4.29 -11.15
N ASN A 564 -22.53 4.64 -11.54
CA ASN A 564 -23.13 4.21 -12.80
C ASN A 564 -22.44 4.86 -14.00
N TYR A 565 -22.00 4.04 -14.96
CA TYR A 565 -21.30 4.48 -16.16
C TYR A 565 -22.12 5.48 -17.00
N THR A 566 -23.41 5.21 -17.21
CA THR A 566 -24.30 6.09 -18.00
C THR A 566 -24.49 7.44 -17.31
N PHE A 567 -24.64 7.46 -15.98
CA PHE A 567 -24.69 8.70 -15.20
C PHE A 567 -23.45 9.56 -15.47
N TRP A 568 -22.25 8.99 -15.36
CA TRP A 568 -21.03 9.74 -15.60
C TRP A 568 -20.87 10.17 -17.06
N LYS A 569 -21.16 9.29 -18.02
CA LYS A 569 -21.06 9.57 -19.45
C LYS A 569 -21.97 10.73 -19.88
N ASP A 570 -23.23 10.70 -19.48
CA ASP A 570 -24.23 11.68 -19.89
C ASP A 570 -24.02 13.04 -19.22
N ASN A 571 -23.68 13.04 -17.93
CA ASN A 571 -23.41 14.28 -17.21
C ASN A 571 -22.10 14.94 -17.63
N SER A 572 -21.11 14.15 -18.04
CA SER A 572 -19.86 14.66 -18.59
C SER A 572 -20.10 15.45 -19.88
N ARG A 573 -20.91 14.93 -20.81
CA ARG A 573 -21.24 15.65 -22.07
C ARG A 573 -21.84 17.04 -21.86
N ASN A 574 -22.52 17.26 -20.73
CA ASN A 574 -23.19 18.52 -20.39
C ASN A 574 -22.62 19.21 -19.14
N TYR A 575 -21.35 18.95 -18.79
CA TYR A 575 -20.75 19.37 -17.51
C TYR A 575 -21.01 20.83 -17.15
N THR A 576 -20.77 21.77 -18.07
CA THR A 576 -20.93 23.21 -17.80
C THR A 576 -22.38 23.65 -17.57
N LYS A 577 -23.35 22.88 -18.07
CA LYS A 577 -24.78 23.17 -17.95
C LYS A 577 -25.41 22.51 -16.71
N ASN A 578 -24.90 21.36 -16.28
CA ASN A 578 -25.44 20.65 -15.11
C ASN A 578 -24.77 21.12 -13.79
N LYS A 579 -25.28 22.23 -13.23
CA LYS A 579 -24.78 22.78 -11.96
C LYS A 579 -24.82 21.78 -10.78
N LYS A 580 -25.80 20.86 -10.75
CA LYS A 580 -25.90 19.84 -9.70
C LYS A 580 -24.74 18.85 -9.81
N PHE A 581 -24.44 18.36 -11.01
CA PHE A 581 -23.31 17.47 -11.24
C PHE A 581 -21.96 18.15 -10.97
N VAL A 582 -21.79 19.40 -11.37
CA VAL A 582 -20.58 20.17 -11.04
C VAL A 582 -20.36 20.27 -9.53
N LYS A 583 -21.43 20.53 -8.77
CA LYS A 583 -21.36 20.54 -7.30
C LYS A 583 -21.00 19.15 -6.76
N TYR A 584 -21.67 18.10 -7.23
CA TYR A 584 -21.39 16.72 -6.85
C TYR A 584 -19.90 16.35 -7.04
N VAL A 585 -19.32 16.62 -8.21
CA VAL A 585 -17.89 16.36 -8.49
C VAL A 585 -16.98 17.13 -7.52
N ARG A 586 -17.27 18.41 -7.25
CA ARG A 586 -16.50 19.23 -6.32
C ARG A 586 -16.60 18.78 -4.86
N ASP A 587 -17.75 18.24 -4.46
CA ASP A 587 -17.95 17.73 -3.12
C ASP A 587 -17.14 16.43 -2.92
N LEU A 588 -17.06 15.56 -3.95
CA LEU A 588 -16.20 14.36 -3.93
C LEU A 588 -14.70 14.64 -3.91
N GLU A 589 -14.24 15.79 -4.40
CA GLU A 589 -12.83 16.22 -4.28
C GLU A 589 -12.44 16.62 -2.85
N LYS A 590 -13.42 16.70 -1.94
CA LYS A 590 -13.25 17.15 -0.54
C LYS A 590 -13.55 16.07 0.49
N GLU A 591 -13.82 14.86 0.02
CA GLU A 591 -14.08 13.74 0.91
C GLU A 591 -12.83 13.37 1.69
N ILE A 592 -13.06 12.80 2.87
CA ILE A 592 -12.02 12.24 3.75
C ILE A 592 -12.22 10.74 3.94
N PRO A 593 -11.17 10.02 4.38
CA PRO A 593 -11.28 8.61 4.70
C PRO A 593 -12.45 8.33 5.66
N ALA A 594 -13.09 7.18 5.49
CA ALA A 594 -14.25 6.81 6.28
C ALA A 594 -13.95 6.70 7.77
N HIS A 595 -12.76 6.21 8.11
CA HIS A 595 -12.29 6.16 9.47
C HIS A 595 -12.22 7.54 10.14
N VAL A 596 -11.84 8.58 9.39
CA VAL A 596 -11.70 9.95 9.91
C VAL A 596 -13.06 10.56 10.22
N TRP A 597 -14.01 10.53 9.26
CA TRP A 597 -15.33 11.13 9.49
C TRP A 597 -16.19 10.32 10.47
N LYS A 598 -15.94 9.00 10.62
CA LYS A 598 -16.58 8.18 11.66
C LYS A 598 -16.02 8.44 13.06
N ASN A 599 -14.78 8.93 13.16
CA ASN A 599 -14.09 9.22 14.43
C ASN A 599 -13.53 10.65 14.48
N PRO A 600 -14.34 11.69 14.21
CA PRO A 600 -13.84 13.03 13.92
C PRO A 600 -13.25 13.75 15.14
N ILE A 601 -13.54 13.28 16.36
CA ILE A 601 -12.90 13.75 17.60
C ILE A 601 -11.49 13.15 17.76
N CYS A 602 -11.31 11.86 17.41
CA CYS A 602 -10.01 11.19 17.47
C CYS A 602 -9.01 11.79 16.47
N TYR A 603 -9.50 12.13 15.28
CA TYR A 603 -8.74 12.69 14.18
C TYR A 603 -9.05 14.17 13.98
N SER A 604 -9.37 14.90 15.05
CA SER A 604 -9.71 16.32 15.02
C SER A 604 -8.66 17.17 14.30
N TYR A 605 -7.40 16.77 14.47
CA TYR A 605 -6.23 17.35 13.84
C TYR A 605 -6.28 17.22 12.30
N MET A 606 -6.97 16.25 11.70
CA MET A 606 -7.19 16.15 10.25
C MET A 606 -8.30 17.08 9.72
N LEU A 607 -9.10 17.63 10.61
CA LEU A 607 -10.27 18.45 10.29
C LEU A 607 -10.05 19.94 10.60
N ASP A 608 -9.24 20.21 11.62
CA ASP A 608 -8.89 21.54 12.11
C ASP A 608 -7.45 21.49 12.62
N ARG A 609 -6.55 22.17 11.89
CA ARG A 609 -5.11 22.07 12.09
C ARG A 609 -4.64 22.70 13.42
N ASP A 610 -5.48 23.46 14.12
CA ASP A 610 -5.13 24.00 15.43
C ASP A 610 -5.04 22.91 16.50
N TYR A 611 -5.75 21.79 16.34
CA TYR A 611 -5.63 20.64 17.24
C TYR A 611 -4.22 20.05 17.17
N GLY A 612 -3.59 19.87 18.33
CA GLY A 612 -2.21 19.42 18.44
C GLY A 612 -1.15 20.53 18.40
N PHE A 613 -1.55 21.78 18.11
CA PHE A 613 -0.70 22.97 18.20
C PHE A 613 -1.21 23.95 19.25
N GLU A 614 -2.45 24.42 19.10
CA GLU A 614 -3.08 25.42 19.99
C GLU A 614 -4.25 24.81 20.78
N LYS A 615 -5.00 23.89 20.15
CA LYS A 615 -6.07 23.13 20.80
C LYS A 615 -5.54 21.76 21.22
N LYS A 616 -6.08 21.23 22.32
CA LYS A 616 -5.69 19.91 22.81
C LYS A 616 -6.42 18.78 22.09
N LEU A 617 -5.71 17.68 21.88
CA LEU A 617 -6.23 16.42 21.36
C LEU A 617 -6.99 15.67 22.45
N TRP A 618 -7.84 14.71 22.08
CA TRP A 618 -8.69 14.02 23.05
C TRP A 618 -7.88 13.32 24.16
N TRP A 619 -6.77 12.66 23.81
CA TRP A 619 -5.90 11.97 24.78
C TRP A 619 -5.09 12.91 25.67
N GLN A 620 -5.08 14.21 25.37
CA GLN A 620 -4.46 15.24 26.21
C GLN A 620 -5.47 15.87 27.19
N GLU A 621 -6.78 15.63 27.01
CA GLU A 621 -7.84 16.04 27.94
C GLU A 621 -8.38 14.85 28.75
N VAL A 622 -8.15 13.61 28.32
CA VAL A 622 -8.54 12.38 29.02
C VAL A 622 -7.32 11.74 29.70
N PRO A 623 -7.42 11.34 30.99
CA PRO A 623 -6.33 10.66 31.70
C PRO A 623 -5.89 9.36 31.02
N LYS A 624 -4.58 9.08 31.08
CA LYS A 624 -3.94 7.93 30.39
C LYS A 624 -4.54 6.60 30.79
N GLU A 625 -4.91 6.45 32.06
CA GLU A 625 -5.48 5.23 32.64
C GLU A 625 -6.86 4.91 32.05
N SER A 626 -7.54 5.91 31.47
CA SER A 626 -8.88 5.77 30.89
C SER A 626 -8.86 5.58 29.38
N TRP A 627 -7.73 5.71 28.69
CA TRP A 627 -7.67 5.69 27.22
C TRP A 627 -8.28 4.42 26.62
N ASN A 628 -8.13 3.27 27.28
CA ASN A 628 -8.60 1.98 26.76
C ASN A 628 -10.07 1.67 27.09
N THR A 629 -10.69 2.41 28.01
CA THR A 629 -12.05 2.11 28.51
C THR A 629 -13.02 3.27 28.30
N ILE A 630 -12.55 4.40 27.78
CA ILE A 630 -13.37 5.60 27.64
C ILE A 630 -14.33 5.49 26.46
N ASN A 631 -15.58 5.85 26.70
CA ASN A 631 -16.59 6.06 25.68
C ASN A 631 -16.73 7.57 25.43
N ILE A 632 -16.33 8.04 24.24
CA ILE A 632 -16.24 9.47 23.91
C ILE A 632 -17.58 10.18 24.09
N GLU A 633 -18.68 9.53 23.74
CA GLU A 633 -20.04 10.05 23.84
C GLU A 633 -20.51 10.26 25.28
N THR A 634 -19.82 9.66 26.26
CA THR A 634 -20.12 9.80 27.69
C THR A 634 -19.31 10.92 28.38
N LEU A 635 -18.38 11.55 27.66
CA LEU A 635 -17.57 12.64 28.20
C LEU A 635 -18.43 13.85 28.58
N SER A 636 -17.96 14.59 29.59
CA SER A 636 -18.68 15.76 30.06
C SER A 636 -18.80 16.84 28.96
N PRO A 637 -19.87 17.65 28.94
CA PRO A 637 -20.04 18.70 27.94
C PRO A 637 -18.87 19.70 27.89
N SER A 638 -18.19 19.93 29.02
CA SER A 638 -17.03 20.83 29.09
C SER A 638 -15.80 20.26 28.40
N ILE A 639 -15.56 18.94 28.49
CA ILE A 639 -14.48 18.26 27.77
C ILE A 639 -14.82 18.21 26.27
N LEU A 640 -16.02 17.75 25.91
CA LEU A 640 -16.47 17.65 24.52
C LEU A 640 -16.33 18.97 23.76
N LYS A 641 -16.69 20.10 24.39
CA LYS A 641 -16.54 21.44 23.81
C LYS A 641 -15.10 21.78 23.42
N LYS A 642 -14.09 21.24 24.11
CA LYS A 642 -12.67 21.53 23.83
C LYS A 642 -12.09 20.69 22.71
N ILE A 643 -12.59 19.47 22.52
CA ILE A 643 -11.99 18.45 21.62
C ILE A 643 -12.78 18.21 20.34
N THR A 644 -14.00 18.76 20.24
CA THR A 644 -14.89 18.59 19.09
C THR A 644 -14.60 19.65 18.01
N PRO A 645 -14.19 19.26 16.79
CA PRO A 645 -14.02 20.20 15.67
C PRO A 645 -15.30 20.97 15.31
N LYS A 646 -15.15 22.25 14.95
CA LYS A 646 -16.28 23.12 14.59
C LYS A 646 -17.01 22.72 13.30
N ILE A 647 -16.39 21.88 12.47
CA ILE A 647 -16.98 21.41 11.21
C ILE A 647 -18.14 20.43 11.43
N ILE A 648 -18.20 19.79 12.60
CA ILE A 648 -19.25 18.83 12.94
C ILE A 648 -20.55 19.59 13.22
N SER A 649 -21.59 19.34 12.40
CA SER A 649 -22.91 19.92 12.65
C SER A 649 -23.60 19.27 13.84
N LYS A 650 -24.61 19.93 14.40
CA LYS A 650 -25.34 19.40 15.56
C LYS A 650 -26.12 18.14 15.20
N GLU A 651 -26.68 18.10 14.00
CA GLU A 651 -27.39 16.94 13.45
C GLU A 651 -26.44 15.75 13.30
N PHE A 652 -25.28 15.97 12.67
CA PHE A 652 -24.26 14.94 12.50
C PHE A 652 -23.74 14.41 13.84
N GLN A 653 -23.49 15.32 14.79
CA GLN A 653 -23.03 14.95 16.14
C GLN A 653 -24.06 14.09 16.87
N THR A 654 -25.34 14.40 16.72
CA THR A 654 -26.43 13.64 17.33
C THR A 654 -26.49 12.23 16.73
N GLU A 655 -26.50 12.11 15.40
CA GLU A 655 -26.46 10.80 14.72
C GLU A 655 -25.24 9.97 15.13
N MET A 656 -24.07 10.61 15.23
CA MET A 656 -22.82 9.98 15.64
C MET A 656 -22.91 9.41 17.06
N PHE A 657 -23.27 10.22 18.06
CA PHE A 657 -23.33 9.75 19.45
C PHE A 657 -24.45 8.73 19.69
N ASP A 658 -25.59 8.85 19.01
CA ASP A 658 -26.66 7.86 19.07
C ASP A 658 -26.19 6.51 18.50
N THR A 659 -25.42 6.53 17.41
CA THR A 659 -24.86 5.32 16.79
C THR A 659 -23.81 4.68 17.69
N MET A 660 -22.84 5.47 18.19
CA MET A 660 -21.81 4.99 19.12
C MET A 660 -22.42 4.36 20.38
N SER A 661 -23.44 5.00 20.96
CA SER A 661 -24.14 4.48 22.15
C SER A 661 -24.81 3.14 21.89
N LYS A 662 -25.40 2.94 20.70
CA LYS A 662 -26.02 1.66 20.33
C LYS A 662 -24.96 0.56 20.17
N GLU A 663 -23.85 0.88 19.51
CA GLU A 663 -22.75 -0.06 19.29
C GLU A 663 -22.02 -0.47 20.57
N ASN A 664 -22.00 0.38 21.60
CA ASN A 664 -21.39 0.10 22.89
C ASN A 664 -22.31 -0.70 23.84
N ASN A 665 -23.62 -0.75 23.56
CA ASN A 665 -24.62 -1.53 24.32
C ASN A 665 -24.89 -2.93 23.72
N LEU A 666 -24.24 -3.27 22.61
CA LEU A 666 -24.24 -4.58 21.95
C LEU A 666 -22.93 -5.32 22.25
#